data_AF-A0A8T2RAC6-F1
#
_entry.id   AF-A0A8T2RAC6-F1
#
_cell.length_a   1.000
_cell.length_b   1.000
_cell.length_c   1.000
_cell.angle_alpha   90.00
_cell.angle_beta   90.00
_cell.angle_gamma   90.00
#
_symmetry.space_group_name_H-M   'P 1'
#
loop_
_entity.id
_entity.type
_entity.pdbx_description
1 polymer ?
#
loop_
_entity_poly.entity_id
_entity_poly.type
_entity_poly.pdbx_seq_one_letter_code
_entity_poly.pdbx_strand_id
1 'polypeptide(L)'
;MDERELVLNFVRYGGDPSLVGHVPEENRVPFLPALALLTSNSPSLDPPSTLLPGSHILAPSATAYASLDFTSILRDSLQLLRAEHSTQPDDEPIPDESFCFLSSGHEIRARIMLVSLLKGTINCSEKFHNLSGEDWQNHKMNPKSIWNSKPCLADLSCVLPIAVFRCPEFLLPETLIHGLLPTRWGFVLLSITLLNNPLLLRESVFYLSVFIQKYEDSIYSSYSEKLEIPSSYPNKPVQQDVLKHHGPHHLALVHSVKQAMLTLLQLSKISKSLACLCRDMLIRNRTCASIAVFITAEYIDLAGCLLETCKIVDTYNYLQGSFVCVRKALLTAARISKEKFGWSGQLHGHLRVYCMLIWAADLKPLPEEVDFWLNSLSNIEGSFSKQTLQLGFSFLCLVPVSKNAKCSRSFSECVKKLLKCDIATEAKYTTEVGELSLWFAVQLFLRQFQEIVRVITEVMGTQMVIQNALIMELHNAAVAEVLSEPSVLLQIISDVRLKGPLSSKVKHGHYFLQCVDQLLRSGHFSRCGVDVSEAVQNIISVSVPPIDDLLVKVIQAYAEDFFTATQDSAGSLTFRMPSLPHSFLEDTLLRISMPNSMLERGGVSYYKNMPKSDIAKGVIASYYMLCRDRLLRTNGLPWFESSTVSIFRPSDCIDNQWASLFLKIPFYELFQYMEEKLLDFKHILPQWLSLAAALFPERFSTCDLLGSLRRYGWADGHVDIKSATLDDQVLRFEPTVNIENTKKAADEALLKPMVMLQFLDDLDRVPTEKKIIKELVDCQVFLIKELVPKLLNPSCHECLQEKFCIWFNNLDAILRPLLLPTFIETILDTSCESEIDLKGTTLMAKLKRTVSELDMGMLGVHNTLVQQPMILLACKRELYQTSLLSVVLFLLQEYRTLNRRAFLEIVLQSSETEENIKSEEVESALLAQDSAMCHVLLEVCSSNGEISEPRQLKAHELIFGYLAPLLEANYDLLRLVHLQVIIRWFWIIPWDVLIMVLMINNTKFPLYLPIHFC
;
A
#
# COMPACT_ATOMS: atom_id res chain seq x y z
N MET A 1 -16.37 -12.39 2.61
CA MET A 1 -17.04 -11.24 3.28
C MET A 1 -18.43 -11.74 3.67
N ASP A 2 -19.01 -11.31 4.78
CA ASP A 2 -20.36 -11.73 5.15
C ASP A 2 -21.34 -11.33 4.03
N GLU A 3 -22.08 -12.29 3.48
CA GLU A 3 -22.92 -12.09 2.30
C GLU A 3 -24.03 -11.06 2.56
N ARG A 4 -24.55 -10.98 3.79
CA ARG A 4 -25.55 -9.96 4.17
C ARG A 4 -24.93 -8.56 4.27
N GLU A 5 -23.66 -8.47 4.66
CA GLU A 5 -22.91 -7.21 4.69
C GLU A 5 -22.68 -6.67 3.27
N LEU A 6 -22.50 -7.55 2.27
CA LEU A 6 -22.43 -7.14 0.87
C LEU A 6 -23.75 -6.49 0.41
N VAL A 7 -24.90 -7.11 0.69
CA VAL A 7 -26.21 -6.54 0.33
C VAL A 7 -26.46 -5.22 1.08
N LEU A 8 -26.15 -5.17 2.38
CA LEU A 8 -26.28 -3.97 3.19
C LEU A 8 -25.41 -2.81 2.66
N ASN A 9 -24.16 -3.08 2.27
CA ASN A 9 -23.27 -2.07 1.70
C ASN A 9 -23.75 -1.58 0.33
N PHE A 10 -24.29 -2.48 -0.50
CA PHE A 10 -24.93 -2.10 -1.76
C PHE A 10 -26.12 -1.16 -1.53
N VAL A 11 -27.01 -1.49 -0.59
CA VAL A 11 -28.16 -0.64 -0.24
C VAL A 11 -27.71 0.72 0.35
N ARG A 12 -26.59 0.76 1.08
CA ARG A 12 -26.04 1.98 1.71
C ARG A 12 -25.38 2.94 0.74
N TYR A 13 -24.49 2.45 -0.11
CA TYR A 13 -23.55 3.28 -0.85
C TYR A 13 -23.78 3.25 -2.36
N GLY A 14 -24.66 2.36 -2.83
CA GLY A 14 -24.61 1.93 -4.23
C GLY A 14 -23.35 1.12 -4.50
N GLY A 15 -23.39 0.27 -5.52
CA GLY A 15 -22.26 -0.60 -5.87
C GLY A 15 -22.57 -1.39 -7.13
N ASP A 16 -21.68 -2.32 -7.48
CA ASP A 16 -21.91 -3.21 -8.62
C ASP A 16 -23.05 -4.20 -8.29
N PRO A 17 -24.19 -4.16 -9.01
CA PRO A 17 -25.32 -5.05 -8.77
C PRO A 17 -24.99 -6.53 -9.02
N SER A 18 -23.96 -6.84 -9.83
CA SER A 18 -23.57 -8.21 -10.13
C SER A 18 -23.10 -8.96 -8.87
N LEU A 19 -22.41 -8.26 -7.96
CA LEU A 19 -21.93 -8.83 -6.69
C LEU A 19 -23.09 -9.23 -5.77
N VAL A 20 -24.21 -8.50 -5.82
CA VAL A 20 -25.43 -8.82 -5.05
C VAL A 20 -26.20 -9.96 -5.69
N GLY A 21 -26.21 -10.06 -7.03
CA GLY A 21 -26.88 -11.14 -7.74
C GLY A 21 -26.34 -12.54 -7.39
N HIS A 22 -25.07 -12.63 -6.99
CA HIS A 22 -24.44 -13.87 -6.53
C HIS A 22 -24.77 -14.26 -5.08
N VAL A 23 -25.41 -13.38 -4.30
CA VAL A 23 -25.78 -13.67 -2.92
C VAL A 23 -27.00 -14.60 -2.88
N PRO A 24 -26.99 -15.68 -2.08
CA PRO A 24 -28.15 -16.56 -1.87
C PRO A 24 -29.44 -15.79 -1.57
N GLU A 25 -30.58 -16.24 -2.11
CA GLU A 25 -31.86 -15.53 -1.98
C GLU A 25 -32.23 -15.28 -0.51
N GLU A 26 -31.99 -16.25 0.38
CA GLU A 26 -32.25 -16.13 1.82
C GLU A 26 -31.55 -14.93 2.49
N ASN A 27 -30.39 -14.52 1.99
CA ASN A 27 -29.63 -13.38 2.49
C ASN A 27 -30.07 -12.06 1.86
N ARG A 28 -30.80 -12.10 0.74
CA ARG A 28 -31.39 -10.94 0.06
C ARG A 28 -32.81 -10.63 0.52
N VAL A 29 -33.59 -11.64 0.94
CA VAL A 29 -35.00 -11.48 1.37
C VAL A 29 -35.20 -10.37 2.42
N PRO A 30 -34.36 -10.20 3.45
CA PRO A 30 -34.53 -9.10 4.41
C PRO A 30 -34.42 -7.70 3.79
N PHE A 31 -33.77 -7.58 2.64
CA PHE A 31 -33.53 -6.33 1.90
C PHE A 31 -34.48 -6.15 0.69
N LEU A 32 -35.46 -7.03 0.54
CA LEU A 32 -36.40 -7.04 -0.58
C LEU A 32 -37.08 -5.67 -0.82
N PRO A 33 -37.54 -4.93 0.21
CA PRO A 33 -38.11 -3.59 0.02
C PRO A 33 -37.15 -2.58 -0.64
N ALA A 34 -35.91 -2.50 -0.17
CA ALA A 34 -34.90 -1.59 -0.72
C ALA A 34 -34.47 -2.02 -2.12
N LEU A 35 -34.31 -3.33 -2.36
CA LEU A 35 -33.99 -3.86 -3.68
C LEU A 35 -35.11 -3.56 -4.68
N ALA A 36 -36.39 -3.73 -4.30
CA ALA A 36 -37.53 -3.35 -5.13
C ALA A 36 -37.52 -1.85 -5.46
N LEU A 37 -37.25 -0.99 -4.48
CA LEU A 37 -37.11 0.45 -4.68
C LEU A 37 -36.00 0.82 -5.66
N LEU A 38 -34.80 0.25 -5.49
CA LEU A 38 -33.66 0.50 -6.37
C LEU A 38 -33.96 0.07 -7.81
N THR A 39 -34.61 -1.08 -8.00
CA THR A 39 -35.05 -1.51 -9.34
C THR A 39 -36.12 -0.60 -9.94
N SER A 40 -37.04 -0.07 -9.12
CA SER A 40 -38.08 0.85 -9.62
C SER A 40 -37.55 2.23 -10.02
N ASN A 41 -36.50 2.72 -9.34
CA ASN A 41 -35.94 4.05 -9.57
C ASN A 41 -34.85 4.08 -10.65
N SER A 42 -34.34 2.92 -11.08
CA SER A 42 -33.24 2.81 -12.04
C SER A 42 -33.53 1.73 -13.08
N PRO A 43 -34.42 2.03 -14.06
CA PRO A 43 -34.82 1.08 -15.10
C PRO A 43 -33.66 0.67 -16.04
N SER A 44 -32.50 1.33 -15.97
CA SER A 44 -31.29 1.03 -16.74
C SER A 44 -30.40 -0.06 -16.13
N LEU A 45 -30.72 -0.60 -14.96
CA LEU A 45 -29.98 -1.71 -14.34
C LEU A 45 -30.34 -3.02 -15.05
N ASP A 46 -29.58 -3.39 -16.08
CA ASP A 46 -29.76 -4.64 -16.85
C ASP A 46 -28.89 -5.78 -16.28
N PRO A 47 -29.43 -6.98 -15.97
CA PRO A 47 -30.84 -7.34 -15.93
C PRO A 47 -31.45 -7.10 -14.52
N PRO A 48 -32.65 -6.47 -14.43
CA PRO A 48 -33.35 -6.23 -13.16
C PRO A 48 -33.77 -7.53 -12.44
N SER A 49 -33.74 -8.66 -13.14
CA SER A 49 -34.04 -10.00 -12.60
C SER A 49 -32.94 -10.58 -11.70
N THR A 50 -31.74 -10.01 -11.70
CA THR A 50 -30.63 -10.53 -10.88
C THR A 50 -30.69 -10.06 -9.42
N LEU A 51 -31.25 -8.87 -9.16
CA LEU A 51 -31.29 -8.27 -7.83
C LEU A 51 -32.45 -8.80 -6.99
N LEU A 52 -33.65 -8.90 -7.57
CA LEU A 52 -34.84 -9.39 -6.87
C LEU A 52 -34.82 -10.92 -6.78
N PRO A 53 -35.09 -11.53 -5.61
CA PRO A 53 -35.27 -12.97 -5.49
C PRO A 53 -36.57 -13.35 -6.21
N GLY A 54 -36.44 -13.82 -7.46
CA GLY A 54 -37.56 -14.06 -8.37
C GLY A 54 -38.52 -15.16 -7.90
N SER A 55 -38.09 -16.01 -6.96
CA SER A 55 -38.89 -17.08 -6.36
C SER A 55 -39.71 -16.65 -5.14
N HIS A 56 -39.42 -15.47 -4.55
CA HIS A 56 -39.95 -15.11 -3.24
C HIS A 56 -41.38 -14.56 -3.33
N ILE A 57 -42.29 -15.10 -2.50
CA ILE A 57 -43.73 -14.79 -2.53
C ILE A 57 -44.06 -13.29 -2.33
N LEU A 58 -43.17 -12.53 -1.66
CA LEU A 58 -43.36 -11.10 -1.39
C LEU A 58 -42.78 -10.17 -2.46
N ALA A 59 -42.01 -10.69 -3.43
CA ALA A 59 -41.41 -9.84 -4.46
C ALA A 59 -42.46 -9.06 -5.29
N PRO A 60 -43.61 -9.65 -5.69
CA PRO A 60 -44.65 -8.92 -6.39
C PRO A 60 -45.23 -7.77 -5.56
N SER A 61 -45.53 -8.00 -4.28
CA SER A 61 -46.03 -6.97 -3.37
C SER A 61 -45.01 -5.84 -3.17
N ALA A 62 -43.73 -6.17 -2.97
CA ALA A 62 -42.67 -5.17 -2.79
C ALA A 62 -42.54 -4.26 -4.03
N THR A 63 -42.55 -4.84 -5.23
CA THR A 63 -42.52 -4.08 -6.49
C THR A 63 -43.78 -3.22 -6.68
N ALA A 64 -44.95 -3.75 -6.33
CA ALA A 64 -46.21 -3.02 -6.41
C ALA A 64 -46.28 -1.84 -5.43
N TYR A 65 -45.69 -1.96 -4.24
CA TYR A 65 -45.55 -0.84 -3.32
C TYR A 65 -44.48 0.16 -3.79
N ALA A 66 -43.35 -0.30 -4.33
CA ALA A 66 -42.26 0.58 -4.77
C ALA A 66 -42.66 1.57 -5.87
N SER A 67 -43.70 1.25 -6.65
CA SER A 67 -44.26 2.09 -7.71
C SER A 67 -45.30 3.11 -7.26
N LEU A 68 -45.71 3.10 -5.98
CA LEU A 68 -46.71 4.04 -5.45
C LEU A 68 -46.11 5.42 -5.16
N ASP A 69 -46.94 6.46 -5.31
CA ASP A 69 -46.60 7.82 -4.86
C ASP A 69 -46.93 8.02 -3.37
N PHE A 70 -45.99 7.63 -2.52
CA PHE A 70 -46.14 7.78 -1.06
C PHE A 70 -46.27 9.24 -0.61
N THR A 71 -45.81 10.22 -1.38
CA THR A 71 -45.95 11.64 -1.03
C THR A 71 -47.42 12.05 -1.07
N SER A 72 -48.13 11.64 -2.12
CA SER A 72 -49.57 11.86 -2.25
C SER A 72 -50.34 11.10 -1.17
N ILE A 73 -50.05 9.80 -0.98
CA ILE A 73 -50.73 8.96 0.01
C ILE A 73 -50.54 9.51 1.43
N LEU A 74 -49.34 9.98 1.78
CA LEU A 74 -49.05 10.56 3.08
C LEU A 74 -49.80 11.87 3.30
N ARG A 75 -49.87 12.74 2.28
CA ARG A 75 -50.65 13.99 2.36
C ARG A 75 -52.12 13.71 2.65
N ASP A 76 -52.71 12.76 1.93
CA ASP A 76 -54.10 12.34 2.13
C ASP A 76 -54.30 11.75 3.53
N SER A 77 -53.35 10.93 3.99
CA SER A 77 -53.39 10.31 5.33
C SER A 77 -53.35 11.36 6.44
N LEU A 78 -52.53 12.40 6.30
CA LEU A 78 -52.46 13.51 7.25
C LEU A 78 -53.74 14.35 7.26
N GLN A 79 -54.38 14.55 6.10
CA GLN A 79 -55.67 15.24 6.02
C GLN A 79 -56.78 14.45 6.73
N LEU A 80 -56.80 13.12 6.53
CA LEU A 80 -57.74 12.22 7.22
C LEU A 80 -57.57 12.27 8.74
N LEU A 81 -56.33 12.22 9.24
CA LEU A 81 -56.05 12.32 10.67
C LEU A 81 -56.52 13.66 11.27
N ARG A 82 -56.31 14.77 10.56
CA ARG A 82 -56.79 16.09 10.99
C ARG A 82 -58.32 16.16 11.03
N ALA A 83 -58.99 15.53 10.07
CA ALA A 83 -60.44 15.46 10.03
C ALA A 83 -60.98 14.63 11.22
N GLU A 84 -60.40 13.46 11.50
CA GLU A 84 -60.78 12.61 12.64
C GLU A 84 -60.64 13.33 13.99
N HIS A 85 -59.59 14.15 14.18
CA HIS A 85 -59.41 14.91 15.41
C HIS A 85 -60.44 16.05 15.59
N SER A 86 -61.12 16.47 14.53
CA SER A 86 -62.12 17.54 14.58
C SER A 86 -63.55 17.06 14.86
N THR A 87 -63.82 15.77 14.68
CA THR A 87 -65.14 15.16 14.90
C THR A 87 -65.14 14.39 16.23
N GLN A 88 -66.04 14.74 17.15
CA GLN A 88 -66.26 13.94 18.37
C GLN A 88 -66.66 12.52 17.97
N PRO A 89 -66.13 11.48 18.64
CA PRO A 89 -66.45 10.10 18.30
C PRO A 89 -67.90 9.79 18.66
N ASP A 90 -68.78 9.77 17.66
CA ASP A 90 -70.04 9.04 17.77
C ASP A 90 -69.73 7.54 17.90
N ASP A 91 -70.51 6.81 18.70
CA ASP A 91 -70.33 5.39 19.10
C ASP A 91 -70.43 4.36 17.94
N GLU A 92 -70.04 4.72 16.71
CA GLU A 92 -70.02 3.79 15.59
C GLU A 92 -68.97 2.68 15.80
N PRO A 93 -69.33 1.42 15.51
CA PRO A 93 -68.42 0.29 15.68
C PRO A 93 -67.22 0.43 14.75
N ILE A 94 -66.03 0.60 15.35
CA ILE A 94 -64.76 0.71 14.61
C ILE A 94 -64.60 -0.51 13.69
N PRO A 95 -64.53 -0.32 12.36
CA PRO A 95 -64.35 -1.41 11.42
C PRO A 95 -63.04 -2.16 11.70
N ASP A 96 -63.02 -3.46 11.43
CA ASP A 96 -61.84 -4.30 11.64
C ASP A 96 -60.72 -3.89 10.67
N GLU A 97 -59.76 -3.12 11.19
CA GLU A 97 -58.63 -2.56 10.45
C GLU A 97 -57.85 -3.63 9.69
N SER A 98 -57.66 -4.81 10.29
CA SER A 98 -56.95 -5.93 9.68
C SER A 98 -57.71 -6.51 8.48
N PHE A 99 -59.03 -6.64 8.62
CA PHE A 99 -59.89 -7.07 7.52
C PHE A 99 -59.85 -6.06 6.38
N CYS A 100 -60.05 -4.76 6.68
CA CYS A 100 -60.00 -3.68 5.70
C CYS A 100 -58.64 -3.63 4.97
N PHE A 101 -57.53 -3.85 5.69
CA PHE A 101 -56.21 -3.91 5.07
C PHE A 101 -56.11 -5.07 4.07
N LEU A 102 -56.44 -6.29 4.48
CA LEU A 102 -56.30 -7.48 3.64
C LEU A 102 -57.24 -7.49 2.43
N SER A 103 -58.42 -6.89 2.52
CA SER A 103 -59.39 -6.81 1.42
C SER A 103 -59.11 -5.68 0.42
N SER A 104 -58.18 -4.77 0.73
CA SER A 104 -57.93 -3.56 -0.07
C SER A 104 -56.79 -3.73 -1.08
N GLY A 105 -56.72 -2.82 -2.07
CA GLY A 105 -55.55 -2.70 -2.97
C GLY A 105 -54.33 -2.07 -2.29
N HIS A 106 -53.15 -2.17 -2.92
CA HIS A 106 -51.87 -1.73 -2.36
C HIS A 106 -51.84 -0.26 -1.92
N GLU A 107 -52.43 0.65 -2.70
CA GLU A 107 -52.49 2.08 -2.35
C GLU A 107 -53.31 2.33 -1.07
N ILE A 108 -54.49 1.69 -0.98
CA ILE A 108 -55.36 1.80 0.20
C ILE A 108 -54.70 1.13 1.41
N ARG A 109 -54.01 -0.01 1.24
CA ARG A 109 -53.21 -0.65 2.29
C ARG A 109 -52.13 0.29 2.83
N ALA A 110 -51.37 0.94 1.94
CA ALA A 110 -50.35 1.91 2.33
C ALA A 110 -50.95 3.09 3.12
N ARG A 111 -52.12 3.58 2.70
CA ARG A 111 -52.87 4.64 3.40
C ARG A 111 -53.32 4.21 4.80
N ILE A 112 -53.96 3.05 4.92
CA ILE A 112 -54.39 2.47 6.21
C ILE A 112 -53.18 2.32 7.14
N MET A 113 -52.07 1.80 6.63
CA MET A 113 -50.82 1.63 7.39
C MET A 113 -50.29 2.98 7.92
N LEU A 114 -50.20 4.01 7.08
CA LEU A 114 -49.71 5.33 7.50
C LEU A 114 -50.62 6.00 8.55
N VAL A 115 -51.93 6.00 8.32
CA VAL A 115 -52.91 6.55 9.29
C VAL A 115 -52.78 5.83 10.63
N SER A 116 -52.70 4.50 10.62
CA SER A 116 -52.57 3.67 11.82
C SER A 116 -51.27 3.94 12.59
N LEU A 117 -50.14 4.05 11.88
CA LEU A 117 -48.83 4.30 12.47
C LEU A 117 -48.77 5.68 13.14
N LEU A 118 -49.26 6.71 12.45
CA LEU A 118 -49.28 8.09 12.94
C LEU A 118 -50.23 8.23 14.14
N LYS A 119 -51.41 7.62 14.08
CA LYS A 119 -52.35 7.56 15.23
C LYS A 119 -51.75 6.85 16.42
N GLY A 120 -51.06 5.72 16.19
CA GLY A 120 -50.29 5.02 17.21
C GLY A 120 -49.21 5.90 17.83
N THR A 121 -48.49 6.66 17.00
CA THR A 121 -47.42 7.58 17.45
C THR A 121 -47.96 8.70 18.34
N ILE A 122 -49.02 9.40 17.92
CA ILE A 122 -49.64 10.50 18.69
C ILE A 122 -50.14 9.99 20.04
N ASN A 123 -50.88 8.87 20.02
CA ASN A 123 -51.39 8.26 21.24
C ASN A 123 -50.26 7.85 22.20
N CYS A 124 -49.13 7.40 21.65
CA CYS A 124 -47.99 6.93 22.43
C CYS A 124 -47.17 8.10 23.00
N SER A 125 -46.92 9.15 22.20
CA SER A 125 -46.16 10.33 22.64
C SER A 125 -46.90 11.09 23.75
N GLU A 126 -48.19 11.37 23.57
CA GLU A 126 -49.02 12.06 24.59
C GLU A 126 -49.01 11.30 25.92
N LYS A 127 -49.13 9.97 25.86
CA LYS A 127 -49.16 9.11 27.04
C LYS A 127 -47.81 8.94 27.72
N PHE A 128 -46.72 8.97 26.96
CA PHE A 128 -45.37 8.92 27.53
C PHE A 128 -44.94 10.24 28.17
N HIS A 129 -45.50 11.36 27.75
CA HIS A 129 -45.28 12.66 28.38
C HIS A 129 -46.17 12.90 29.60
N ASN A 130 -47.40 12.36 29.62
CA ASN A 130 -48.37 12.54 30.69
C ASN A 130 -48.47 11.28 31.59
N LEU A 131 -47.44 11.03 32.42
CA LEU A 131 -47.31 9.85 33.30
C LEU A 131 -48.37 9.73 34.43
N SER A 132 -49.51 10.43 34.38
CA SER A 132 -50.62 10.23 35.32
C SER A 132 -51.33 8.91 34.99
N GLY A 133 -51.12 7.89 35.82
CA GLY A 133 -51.35 6.46 35.53
C GLY A 133 -52.78 5.95 35.30
N GLU A 134 -53.78 6.80 35.04
CA GLU A 134 -55.18 6.36 34.90
C GLU A 134 -55.58 5.96 33.47
N ASP A 135 -54.99 6.54 32.41
CA ASP A 135 -55.46 6.36 31.01
C ASP A 135 -54.94 5.11 30.27
N TRP A 136 -54.05 4.33 30.88
CA TRP A 136 -53.46 3.15 30.23
C TRP A 136 -54.29 1.86 30.41
N GLN A 137 -55.29 1.86 31.29
CA GLN A 137 -56.05 0.64 31.61
C GLN A 137 -56.89 0.12 30.43
N ASN A 138 -57.22 0.98 29.46
CA ASN A 138 -58.03 0.62 28.29
C ASN A 138 -57.22 0.15 27.06
N HIS A 139 -55.88 0.18 27.11
CA HIS A 139 -55.04 -0.34 26.03
C HIS A 139 -54.76 -1.84 26.19
N LYS A 140 -55.81 -2.67 26.12
CA LYS A 140 -55.59 -4.05 25.66
C LYS A 140 -55.17 -3.96 24.19
N MET A 141 -54.08 -4.66 23.83
CA MET A 141 -53.65 -4.76 22.43
C MET A 141 -54.86 -5.10 21.56
N ASN A 142 -55.29 -4.17 20.71
CA ASN A 142 -56.47 -4.38 19.88
C ASN A 142 -56.16 -5.54 18.92
N PRO A 143 -56.81 -6.70 19.06
CA PRO A 143 -56.53 -7.85 18.20
C PRO A 143 -56.93 -7.58 16.74
N LYS A 144 -57.79 -6.58 16.50
CA LYS A 144 -58.21 -6.14 15.17
C LYS A 144 -57.22 -5.20 14.49
N SER A 145 -56.19 -4.73 15.20
CA SER A 145 -55.21 -3.83 14.59
C SER A 145 -54.26 -4.56 13.64
N ILE A 146 -53.93 -3.92 12.52
CA ILE A 146 -53.02 -4.45 11.49
C ILE A 146 -51.66 -4.85 12.08
N TRP A 147 -51.20 -4.15 13.12
CA TRP A 147 -49.89 -4.38 13.75
C TRP A 147 -49.82 -5.64 14.62
N ASN A 148 -50.98 -6.21 14.99
CA ASN A 148 -51.09 -7.41 15.80
C ASN A 148 -51.49 -8.65 14.98
N SER A 149 -51.96 -8.45 13.75
CA SER A 149 -52.41 -9.47 12.81
C SER A 149 -51.23 -10.15 12.11
N LYS A 150 -51.04 -11.46 12.34
CA LYS A 150 -50.00 -12.27 11.67
C LYS A 150 -50.16 -12.29 10.13
N PRO A 151 -51.38 -12.40 9.56
CA PRO A 151 -51.58 -12.29 8.11
C PRO A 151 -51.09 -10.96 7.49
N CYS A 152 -51.21 -9.85 8.22
CA CYS A 152 -50.79 -8.52 7.73
C CYS A 152 -49.27 -8.34 7.75
N LEU A 153 -48.53 -9.08 8.60
CA LEU A 153 -47.10 -8.89 8.85
C LEU A 153 -46.26 -8.96 7.56
N ALA A 154 -46.58 -9.87 6.66
CA ALA A 154 -45.80 -10.09 5.45
C ALA A 154 -45.89 -8.87 4.50
N ASP A 155 -47.09 -8.35 4.27
CA ASP A 155 -47.29 -7.12 3.50
C ASP A 155 -46.74 -5.89 4.21
N LEU A 156 -46.92 -5.79 5.54
CA LEU A 156 -46.36 -4.71 6.35
C LEU A 156 -44.83 -4.64 6.25
N SER A 157 -44.16 -5.79 6.19
CA SER A 157 -42.71 -5.87 6.03
C SER A 157 -42.21 -5.36 4.66
N CYS A 158 -43.10 -5.23 3.67
CA CYS A 158 -42.81 -4.63 2.37
C CYS A 158 -43.18 -3.14 2.32
N VAL A 159 -44.41 -2.80 2.69
CA VAL A 159 -44.94 -1.44 2.51
C VAL A 159 -44.30 -0.41 3.44
N LEU A 160 -44.03 -0.78 4.71
CA LEU A 160 -43.51 0.17 5.70
C LEU A 160 -42.08 0.63 5.38
N PRO A 161 -41.11 -0.26 5.08
CA PRO A 161 -39.77 0.19 4.71
C PRO A 161 -39.73 1.06 3.45
N ILE A 162 -40.62 0.78 2.48
CA ILE A 162 -40.75 1.57 1.25
C ILE A 162 -41.32 2.96 1.56
N ALA A 163 -42.34 3.04 2.41
CA ALA A 163 -42.92 4.30 2.85
C ALA A 163 -41.88 5.17 3.55
N VAL A 164 -41.07 4.58 4.42
CA VAL A 164 -39.99 5.26 5.14
C VAL A 164 -38.92 5.78 4.19
N PHE A 165 -38.55 5.01 3.18
CA PHE A 165 -37.56 5.42 2.18
C PHE A 165 -38.06 6.60 1.33
N ARG A 166 -39.34 6.58 0.96
CA ARG A 166 -39.97 7.62 0.12
C ARG A 166 -40.35 8.87 0.91
N CYS A 167 -40.58 8.76 2.22
CA CYS A 167 -41.01 9.86 3.08
C CYS A 167 -40.18 10.00 4.37
N PRO A 168 -38.84 10.11 4.29
CA PRO A 168 -37.97 10.09 5.47
C PRO A 168 -38.18 11.30 6.40
N GLU A 169 -38.62 12.45 5.86
CA GLU A 169 -38.86 13.68 6.63
C GLU A 169 -40.04 13.57 7.61
N PHE A 170 -41.00 12.67 7.34
CA PHE A 170 -42.23 12.54 8.12
C PHE A 170 -42.23 11.28 8.99
N LEU A 171 -41.54 10.23 8.54
CA LEU A 171 -41.39 8.97 9.27
C LEU A 171 -40.05 8.94 9.99
N LEU A 172 -39.85 9.94 10.84
CA LEU A 172 -38.67 10.09 11.69
C LEU A 172 -38.49 8.87 12.63
N PRO A 173 -37.26 8.60 13.10
CA PRO A 173 -36.99 7.53 14.05
C PRO A 173 -37.95 7.51 15.25
N GLU A 174 -38.27 8.67 15.81
CA GLU A 174 -39.19 8.85 16.93
C GLU A 174 -40.59 8.32 16.62
N THR A 175 -41.11 8.67 15.44
CA THR A 175 -42.42 8.24 14.95
C THR A 175 -42.46 6.72 14.81
N LEU A 176 -41.44 6.14 14.16
CA LEU A 176 -41.37 4.69 13.97
C LEU A 176 -41.28 3.94 15.31
N ILE A 177 -40.45 4.42 16.23
CA ILE A 177 -40.20 3.77 17.51
C ILE A 177 -41.44 3.87 18.41
N HIS A 178 -42.04 5.04 18.56
CA HIS A 178 -43.26 5.20 19.36
C HIS A 178 -44.47 4.49 18.76
N GLY A 179 -44.62 4.48 17.43
CA GLY A 179 -45.73 3.81 16.77
C GLY A 179 -45.63 2.29 16.78
N LEU A 180 -44.43 1.72 16.65
CA LEU A 180 -44.25 0.27 16.47
C LEU A 180 -43.95 -0.49 17.77
N LEU A 181 -43.15 0.06 18.70
CA LEU A 181 -42.75 -0.68 19.90
C LEU A 181 -43.91 -1.17 20.80
N PRO A 182 -45.06 -0.47 20.90
CA PRO A 182 -46.21 -0.98 21.67
C PRO A 182 -46.89 -2.20 21.03
N THR A 183 -46.59 -2.52 19.77
CA THR A 183 -47.29 -3.56 19.00
C THR A 183 -46.66 -4.94 19.20
N ARG A 184 -47.36 -6.01 18.80
CA ARG A 184 -46.87 -7.39 18.96
C ARG A 184 -45.64 -7.70 18.09
N TRP A 185 -45.63 -7.19 16.86
CA TRP A 185 -44.59 -7.46 15.86
C TRP A 185 -43.66 -6.27 15.62
N GLY A 186 -43.72 -5.26 16.50
CA GLY A 186 -42.98 -4.01 16.39
C GLY A 186 -41.49 -4.22 16.15
N PHE A 187 -40.88 -5.15 16.90
CA PHE A 187 -39.45 -5.38 16.79
C PHE A 187 -39.01 -5.90 15.41
N VAL A 188 -39.80 -6.79 14.79
CA VAL A 188 -39.52 -7.37 13.47
C VAL A 188 -39.68 -6.29 12.40
N LEU A 189 -40.81 -5.57 12.43
CA LEU A 189 -41.12 -4.52 11.47
C LEU A 189 -40.11 -3.39 11.54
N LEU A 190 -39.73 -2.96 12.74
CA LEU A 190 -38.72 -1.93 12.94
C LEU A 190 -37.35 -2.41 12.44
N SER A 191 -36.94 -3.66 12.73
CA SER A 191 -35.67 -4.20 12.23
C SER A 191 -35.62 -4.21 10.70
N ILE A 192 -36.64 -4.76 10.04
CA ILE A 192 -36.73 -4.79 8.57
C ILE A 192 -36.73 -3.38 7.99
N THR A 193 -37.48 -2.46 8.61
CA THR A 193 -37.53 -1.06 8.19
C THR A 193 -36.16 -0.40 8.25
N LEU A 194 -35.43 -0.55 9.35
CA LEU A 194 -34.11 0.07 9.52
C LEU A 194 -33.04 -0.53 8.61
N LEU A 195 -33.10 -1.82 8.31
CA LEU A 195 -32.17 -2.48 7.38
C LEU A 195 -32.31 -1.96 5.94
N ASN A 196 -33.54 -1.68 5.53
CA ASN A 196 -33.87 -1.17 4.20
C ASN A 196 -33.74 0.36 4.10
N ASN A 197 -33.50 1.04 5.23
CA ASN A 197 -33.39 2.50 5.32
C ASN A 197 -32.10 2.90 6.05
N PRO A 198 -30.93 2.72 5.43
CA PRO A 198 -29.65 2.92 6.09
C PRO A 198 -29.41 4.35 6.59
N LEU A 199 -30.06 5.35 5.98
CA LEU A 199 -29.98 6.75 6.41
C LEU A 199 -30.54 6.95 7.83
N LEU A 200 -31.64 6.27 8.16
CA LEU A 200 -32.29 6.37 9.46
C LEU A 200 -31.72 5.41 10.51
N LEU A 201 -30.98 4.39 10.07
CA LEU A 201 -30.49 3.31 10.93
C LEU A 201 -29.68 3.84 12.12
N ARG A 202 -28.72 4.75 11.89
CA ARG A 202 -27.85 5.27 12.96
C ARG A 202 -28.64 6.06 14.00
N GLU A 203 -29.51 6.96 13.54
CA GLU A 203 -30.36 7.79 14.40
C GLU A 203 -31.39 6.94 15.16
N SER A 204 -31.95 5.92 14.51
CA SER A 204 -32.92 5.02 15.14
C SER A 204 -32.29 4.10 16.17
N VAL A 205 -31.09 3.57 15.91
CA VAL A 205 -30.35 2.79 16.92
C VAL A 205 -29.99 3.69 18.11
N PHE A 206 -29.59 4.93 17.86
CA PHE A 206 -29.37 5.91 18.92
C PHE A 206 -30.66 6.16 19.72
N TYR A 207 -31.78 6.47 19.06
CA TYR A 207 -33.05 6.73 19.74
C TYR A 207 -33.58 5.50 20.49
N LEU A 208 -33.43 4.28 19.94
CA LEU A 208 -33.76 3.04 20.65
C LEU A 208 -32.95 2.89 21.93
N SER A 209 -31.65 3.20 21.90
CA SER A 209 -30.80 3.12 23.09
C SER A 209 -31.14 4.19 24.15
N VAL A 210 -31.57 5.39 23.73
CA VAL A 210 -32.09 6.44 24.62
C VAL A 210 -33.47 6.07 25.17
N PHE A 211 -34.33 5.48 24.35
CA PHE A 211 -35.64 4.99 24.76
C PHE A 211 -35.50 3.93 25.85
N ILE A 212 -34.62 2.94 25.64
CA ILE A 212 -34.32 1.91 26.64
C ILE A 212 -33.83 2.57 27.93
N GLN A 213 -32.90 3.52 27.87
CA GLN A 213 -32.41 4.27 29.04
C GLN A 213 -33.53 4.87 29.88
N LYS A 214 -34.32 5.71 29.21
CA LYS A 214 -35.31 6.58 29.85
C LYS A 214 -36.33 5.78 30.64
N TYR A 215 -36.70 4.61 30.12
CA TYR A 215 -37.75 3.79 30.71
C TYR A 215 -37.22 2.65 31.58
N GLU A 216 -35.97 2.22 31.41
CA GLU A 216 -35.30 1.30 32.35
C GLU A 216 -35.24 1.93 33.75
N ASP A 217 -34.82 3.20 33.87
CA ASP A 217 -34.78 3.93 35.15
C ASP A 217 -36.17 4.05 35.81
N SER A 218 -37.23 4.22 35.01
CA SER A 218 -38.62 4.28 35.49
C SER A 218 -39.13 2.93 35.98
N ILE A 219 -38.74 1.84 35.31
CA ILE A 219 -39.04 0.47 35.75
C ILE A 219 -38.31 0.19 37.07
N TYR A 220 -37.02 0.49 37.18
CA TYR A 220 -36.24 0.25 38.40
C TYR A 220 -36.72 1.06 39.61
N SER A 221 -37.01 2.35 39.44
CA SER A 221 -37.56 3.19 40.52
C SER A 221 -38.89 2.65 41.06
N SER A 222 -39.78 2.18 40.18
CA SER A 222 -41.06 1.56 40.55
C SER A 222 -40.91 0.27 41.35
N TYR A 223 -39.83 -0.49 41.15
CA TYR A 223 -39.51 -1.69 41.94
C TYR A 223 -38.84 -1.34 43.28
N SER A 224 -37.97 -0.34 43.31
CA SER A 224 -37.24 0.08 44.52
C SER A 224 -38.18 0.59 45.62
N GLU A 225 -39.22 1.36 45.28
CA GLU A 225 -40.14 1.94 46.28
C GLU A 225 -41.06 0.92 46.96
N LYS A 226 -41.28 -0.25 46.35
CA LYS A 226 -42.21 -1.28 46.87
C LYS A 226 -41.51 -2.47 47.53
N LEU A 227 -40.18 -2.45 47.56
CA LEU A 227 -39.33 -3.49 48.13
C LEU A 227 -38.77 -3.08 49.51
N GLU A 228 -39.57 -2.46 50.37
CA GLU A 228 -39.34 -2.55 51.82
C GLU A 228 -39.73 -3.97 52.28
N ILE A 229 -38.80 -4.92 52.13
CA ILE A 229 -38.96 -6.29 52.63
C ILE A 229 -38.95 -6.22 54.16
N PRO A 230 -40.04 -6.59 54.87
CA PRO A 230 -39.97 -6.82 56.30
C PRO A 230 -39.02 -8.00 56.54
N SER A 231 -38.04 -7.82 57.42
CA SER A 231 -36.89 -8.72 57.68
C SER A 231 -37.23 -10.13 58.21
N SER A 232 -38.48 -10.61 58.09
CA SER A 232 -38.97 -11.77 58.82
C SER A 232 -39.82 -12.78 58.04
N TYR A 233 -39.54 -13.06 56.75
CA TYR A 233 -40.21 -14.16 56.03
C TYR A 233 -39.24 -15.16 55.37
N PRO A 234 -39.39 -16.48 55.62
CA PRO A 234 -38.56 -17.50 55.01
C PRO A 234 -39.13 -17.96 53.64
N ASN A 235 -38.26 -17.98 52.63
CA ASN A 235 -38.22 -18.86 51.44
C ASN A 235 -39.56 -19.37 50.88
N LYS A 236 -40.36 -18.50 50.27
CA LYS A 236 -41.32 -18.87 49.21
C LYS A 236 -41.09 -18.00 47.96
N PRO A 237 -41.36 -18.50 46.74
CA PRO A 237 -41.18 -17.72 45.51
C PRO A 237 -42.22 -16.61 45.42
N VAL A 238 -41.86 -15.41 45.86
CA VAL A 238 -42.73 -14.20 45.93
C VAL A 238 -43.09 -13.63 44.53
N GLN A 239 -42.47 -14.10 43.45
CA GLN A 239 -42.50 -13.39 42.16
C GLN A 239 -43.81 -13.52 41.35
N GLN A 240 -44.62 -14.57 41.53
CA GLN A 240 -45.86 -14.72 40.75
C GLN A 240 -47.00 -13.81 41.22
N ASP A 241 -47.00 -13.37 42.49
CA ASP A 241 -48.03 -12.46 43.00
C ASP A 241 -47.65 -10.97 42.83
N VAL A 242 -46.36 -10.63 42.77
CA VAL A 242 -45.91 -9.25 42.49
C VAL A 242 -46.32 -8.81 41.08
N LEU A 243 -46.27 -9.71 40.08
CA LEU A 243 -46.71 -9.43 38.71
C LEU A 243 -48.21 -9.14 38.58
N LYS A 244 -49.05 -9.59 39.51
CA LYS A 244 -50.50 -9.31 39.50
C LYS A 244 -50.85 -7.90 40.01
N HIS A 245 -49.93 -7.24 40.71
CA HIS A 245 -50.17 -5.92 41.31
C HIS A 245 -49.59 -4.74 40.52
N HIS A 246 -48.91 -5.01 39.39
CA HIS A 246 -48.47 -3.95 38.50
C HIS A 246 -49.62 -3.53 37.58
N GLY A 247 -49.95 -2.23 37.61
CA GLY A 247 -50.96 -1.67 36.72
C GLY A 247 -50.62 -1.91 35.24
N PRO A 248 -51.62 -1.99 34.36
CA PRO A 248 -51.45 -2.28 32.92
C PRO A 248 -50.49 -1.32 32.20
N HIS A 249 -50.30 -0.10 32.70
CA HIS A 249 -49.29 0.84 32.24
C HIS A 249 -47.87 0.25 32.26
N HIS A 250 -47.50 -0.35 33.39
CA HIS A 250 -46.16 -0.91 33.58
C HIS A 250 -45.91 -2.09 32.62
N LEU A 251 -46.92 -2.92 32.38
CA LEU A 251 -46.83 -4.03 31.43
C LEU A 251 -46.62 -3.57 29.99
N ALA A 252 -47.31 -2.50 29.56
CA ALA A 252 -47.16 -1.94 28.22
C ALA A 252 -45.76 -1.34 28.02
N LEU A 253 -45.27 -0.57 28.99
CA LEU A 253 -43.93 0.02 28.93
C LEU A 253 -42.84 -1.05 28.88
N VAL A 254 -42.95 -2.04 29.76
CA VAL A 254 -42.04 -3.19 29.82
C VAL A 254 -42.05 -3.97 28.50
N HIS A 255 -43.21 -4.14 27.88
CA HIS A 255 -43.31 -4.73 26.54
C HIS A 255 -42.57 -3.88 25.49
N SER A 256 -42.76 -2.56 25.46
CA SER A 256 -42.07 -1.68 24.51
C SER A 256 -40.55 -1.67 24.69
N VAL A 257 -40.05 -1.65 25.93
CA VAL A 257 -38.61 -1.78 26.21
C VAL A 257 -38.09 -3.14 25.71
N LYS A 258 -38.80 -4.23 25.97
CA LYS A 258 -38.46 -5.56 25.44
C LYS A 258 -38.41 -5.58 23.92
N GLN A 259 -39.37 -4.96 23.24
CA GLN A 259 -39.41 -4.85 21.79
C GLN A 259 -38.20 -4.06 21.25
N ALA A 260 -37.82 -2.95 21.89
CA ALA A 260 -36.65 -2.16 21.52
C ALA A 260 -35.36 -2.98 21.60
N MET A 261 -35.20 -3.74 22.69
CA MET A 261 -34.07 -4.65 22.88
C MET A 261 -34.03 -5.73 21.80
N LEU A 262 -35.17 -6.37 21.51
CA LEU A 262 -35.28 -7.37 20.46
C LEU A 262 -34.95 -6.81 19.07
N THR A 263 -35.29 -5.55 18.79
CA THR A 263 -34.88 -4.87 17.54
C THR A 263 -33.37 -4.75 17.46
N LEU A 264 -32.71 -4.25 18.50
CA LEU A 264 -31.24 -4.10 18.51
C LEU A 264 -30.54 -5.46 18.35
N LEU A 265 -31.06 -6.50 19.03
CA LEU A 265 -30.55 -7.88 18.89
C LEU A 265 -30.77 -8.45 17.49
N GLN A 266 -31.92 -8.18 16.88
CA GLN A 266 -32.20 -8.65 15.53
C GLN A 266 -31.30 -7.95 14.50
N LEU A 267 -31.05 -6.64 14.65
CA LEU A 267 -30.11 -5.90 13.81
C LEU A 267 -28.67 -6.42 13.98
N SER A 268 -28.23 -6.71 15.21
CA SER A 268 -26.86 -7.19 15.45
C SER A 268 -26.59 -8.57 14.85
N LYS A 269 -27.61 -9.42 14.69
CA LYS A 269 -27.45 -10.75 14.06
C LYS A 269 -27.27 -10.71 12.54
N ILE A 270 -27.52 -9.56 11.91
CA ILE A 270 -27.58 -9.48 10.45
C ILE A 270 -26.22 -9.18 9.84
N SER A 271 -25.41 -8.37 10.51
CA SER A 271 -24.11 -7.98 9.98
C SER A 271 -23.17 -7.53 11.10
N LYS A 272 -21.86 -7.65 10.84
CA LYS A 272 -20.82 -7.25 11.80
C LYS A 272 -20.84 -5.74 12.05
N SER A 273 -21.05 -4.93 11.01
CA SER A 273 -21.11 -3.48 11.15
C SER A 273 -22.32 -3.03 11.98
N LEU A 274 -23.45 -3.72 11.87
CA LEU A 274 -24.65 -3.47 12.68
C LEU A 274 -24.47 -3.87 14.14
N ALA A 275 -23.84 -5.01 14.41
CA ALA A 275 -23.53 -5.43 15.77
C ALA A 275 -22.65 -4.39 16.48
N CYS A 276 -21.59 -3.91 15.81
CA CYS A 276 -20.74 -2.84 16.33
C CYS A 276 -21.55 -1.56 16.56
N LEU A 277 -22.37 -1.12 15.61
CA LEU A 277 -23.19 0.08 15.75
C LEU A 277 -24.15 0.00 16.95
N CYS A 278 -24.89 -1.10 17.09
CA CYS A 278 -25.84 -1.30 18.19
C CYS A 278 -25.11 -1.31 19.54
N ARG A 279 -24.02 -2.05 19.62
CA ARG A 279 -23.18 -2.13 20.81
C ARG A 279 -22.62 -0.75 21.17
N ASP A 280 -22.04 -0.03 20.21
CA ASP A 280 -21.39 1.26 20.47
C ASP A 280 -22.42 2.32 20.93
N MET A 281 -23.64 2.29 20.41
CA MET A 281 -24.72 3.18 20.87
C MET A 281 -25.22 2.84 22.27
N LEU A 282 -25.39 1.55 22.58
CA LEU A 282 -25.72 1.11 23.94
C LEU A 282 -24.64 1.52 24.95
N ILE A 283 -23.37 1.35 24.60
CA ILE A 283 -22.24 1.73 25.46
C ILE A 283 -22.14 3.26 25.62
N ARG A 284 -22.30 4.01 24.52
CA ARG A 284 -22.24 5.47 24.55
C ARG A 284 -23.30 6.07 25.47
N ASN A 285 -24.50 5.52 25.46
CA ASN A 285 -25.60 5.96 26.33
C ASN A 285 -25.53 5.34 27.73
N ARG A 286 -24.52 4.50 28.01
CA ARG A 286 -24.33 3.75 29.27
C ARG A 286 -25.56 2.90 29.62
N THR A 287 -26.27 2.41 28.61
CA THR A 287 -27.56 1.74 28.76
C THR A 287 -27.44 0.26 28.50
N CYS A 288 -28.09 -0.53 29.36
CA CYS A 288 -28.19 -1.97 29.18
C CYS A 288 -26.86 -2.62 28.76
N ALA A 289 -25.75 -2.35 29.46
CA ALA A 289 -24.47 -2.96 29.07
C ALA A 289 -24.52 -4.50 29.12
N SER A 290 -25.51 -5.11 29.78
CA SER A 290 -25.86 -6.54 29.67
C SER A 290 -26.21 -6.94 28.22
N ILE A 291 -26.94 -6.09 27.48
CA ILE A 291 -27.28 -6.28 26.07
C ILE A 291 -26.08 -6.02 25.18
N ALA A 292 -25.28 -4.97 25.45
CA ALA A 292 -24.05 -4.73 24.70
C ALA A 292 -23.07 -5.91 24.83
N VAL A 293 -22.98 -6.48 26.04
CA VAL A 293 -22.21 -7.69 26.35
C VAL A 293 -22.82 -8.91 25.66
N PHE A 294 -24.14 -9.06 25.67
CA PHE A 294 -24.83 -10.15 24.97
C PHE A 294 -24.60 -10.08 23.44
N ILE A 295 -24.77 -8.91 22.83
CA ILE A 295 -24.49 -8.67 21.40
C ILE A 295 -23.05 -9.06 21.09
N THR A 296 -22.10 -8.70 21.96
CA THR A 296 -20.70 -9.07 21.73
C THR A 296 -20.45 -10.56 21.93
N ALA A 297 -21.06 -11.18 22.94
CA ALA A 297 -20.96 -12.61 23.18
C ALA A 297 -21.53 -13.43 22.02
N GLU A 298 -22.69 -13.01 21.49
CA GLU A 298 -23.31 -13.61 20.31
C GLU A 298 -22.43 -13.45 19.07
N TYR A 299 -21.79 -12.29 18.92
CA TYR A 299 -20.85 -12.01 17.84
C TYR A 299 -19.56 -12.86 17.86
N ILE A 300 -19.08 -13.27 19.03
CA ILE A 300 -17.83 -14.08 19.17
C ILE A 300 -18.14 -15.58 19.11
N ASP A 301 -19.38 -15.99 18.82
CA ASP A 301 -19.83 -17.39 18.83
C ASP A 301 -19.69 -18.07 20.22
N LEU A 302 -19.50 -17.27 21.28
CA LEU A 302 -19.57 -17.69 22.67
C LEU A 302 -21.00 -17.90 23.13
N ALA A 303 -21.99 -17.57 22.27
CA ALA A 303 -23.40 -17.77 22.55
C ALA A 303 -23.65 -19.18 23.07
N GLY A 304 -23.06 -20.23 22.48
CA GLY A 304 -23.23 -21.61 22.95
C GLY A 304 -22.76 -21.83 24.40
N CYS A 305 -21.56 -21.34 24.75
CA CYS A 305 -21.00 -21.45 26.10
C CYS A 305 -21.75 -20.58 27.12
N LEU A 306 -22.10 -19.35 26.75
CA LEU A 306 -22.88 -18.47 27.61
C LEU A 306 -24.34 -18.94 27.72
N LEU A 307 -24.96 -19.46 26.65
CA LEU A 307 -26.31 -20.05 26.67
C LEU A 307 -26.35 -21.34 27.48
N GLU A 308 -25.33 -22.21 27.45
CA GLU A 308 -25.31 -23.39 28.33
C GLU A 308 -25.15 -23.03 29.81
N THR A 309 -24.38 -21.98 30.11
CA THR A 309 -24.30 -21.46 31.48
C THR A 309 -25.56 -20.67 31.88
N CYS A 310 -26.24 -20.04 30.91
CA CYS A 310 -27.46 -19.24 31.08
C CYS A 310 -28.77 -20.04 30.92
N LYS A 311 -28.73 -21.31 30.50
CA LYS A 311 -29.89 -22.24 30.52
C LYS A 311 -30.44 -22.47 31.93
N ILE A 312 -29.75 -21.99 32.97
CA ILE A 312 -30.16 -22.05 34.38
C ILE A 312 -30.99 -20.82 34.81
N VAL A 313 -31.10 -19.75 34.01
CA VAL A 313 -31.87 -18.54 34.40
C VAL A 313 -32.58 -17.94 33.19
N ASP A 314 -33.92 -18.00 33.19
CA ASP A 314 -34.80 -17.42 32.17
C ASP A 314 -34.34 -16.02 31.73
N THR A 315 -34.31 -15.79 30.42
CA THR A 315 -33.80 -14.61 29.69
C THR A 315 -34.40 -13.27 30.16
N TYR A 316 -35.45 -13.31 30.98
CA TYR A 316 -36.10 -12.15 31.57
C TYR A 316 -35.52 -11.74 32.94
N ASN A 317 -35.07 -12.71 33.74
CA ASN A 317 -34.43 -12.46 35.04
C ASN A 317 -33.00 -11.91 34.89
N TYR A 318 -32.38 -12.07 33.71
CA TYR A 318 -31.05 -11.57 33.40
C TYR A 318 -31.02 -10.06 33.13
N LEU A 319 -32.13 -9.46 32.69
CA LEU A 319 -32.24 -8.01 32.47
C LEU A 319 -32.46 -7.23 33.77
N GLN A 320 -32.90 -7.90 34.84
CA GLN A 320 -32.98 -7.34 36.21
C GLN A 320 -31.70 -7.61 37.03
N GLY A 321 -30.77 -8.42 36.53
CA GLY A 321 -29.56 -8.79 37.26
C GLY A 321 -28.49 -7.70 37.18
N SER A 322 -28.05 -7.20 38.34
CA SER A 322 -26.84 -6.38 38.48
C SER A 322 -25.69 -6.98 37.65
N PHE A 323 -24.88 -6.17 36.98
CA PHE A 323 -23.64 -6.57 36.30
C PHE A 323 -22.76 -7.53 37.12
N VAL A 324 -22.86 -7.46 38.45
CA VAL A 324 -22.23 -8.38 39.40
C VAL A 324 -22.62 -9.84 39.14
N CYS A 325 -23.87 -10.14 38.77
CA CYS A 325 -24.35 -11.49 38.48
C CYS A 325 -23.74 -12.02 37.17
N VAL A 326 -23.74 -11.22 36.11
CA VAL A 326 -23.11 -11.57 34.82
C VAL A 326 -21.61 -11.82 35.00
N ARG A 327 -20.95 -10.93 35.76
CA ARG A 327 -19.53 -11.04 36.12
C ARG A 327 -19.22 -12.33 36.89
N LYS A 328 -20.02 -12.67 37.91
CA LYS A 328 -19.89 -13.91 38.68
C LYS A 328 -20.12 -15.16 37.82
N ALA A 329 -21.15 -15.14 36.97
CA ALA A 329 -21.45 -16.24 36.05
C ALA A 329 -20.31 -16.46 35.05
N LEU A 330 -19.79 -15.39 34.43
CA LEU A 330 -18.66 -15.45 33.51
C LEU A 330 -17.40 -16.01 34.20
N LEU A 331 -17.10 -15.55 35.41
CA LEU A 331 -15.94 -16.03 36.17
C LEU A 331 -16.09 -17.52 36.56
N THR A 332 -17.30 -17.94 36.89
CA THR A 332 -17.61 -19.34 37.22
C THR A 332 -17.44 -20.23 35.99
N ALA A 333 -17.97 -19.81 34.84
CA ALA A 333 -17.80 -20.49 33.57
C ALA A 333 -16.31 -20.57 33.16
N ALA A 334 -15.58 -19.47 33.33
CA ALA A 334 -14.14 -19.40 33.06
C ALA A 334 -13.33 -20.36 33.94
N ARG A 335 -13.65 -20.47 35.24
CA ARG A 335 -13.03 -21.43 36.16
C ARG A 335 -13.31 -22.87 35.73
N ILE A 336 -14.56 -23.19 35.43
CA ILE A 336 -14.97 -24.52 34.95
C ILE A 336 -14.24 -24.87 33.65
N SER A 337 -14.16 -23.93 32.70
CA SER A 337 -13.47 -24.12 31.42
C SER A 337 -11.97 -24.40 31.62
N LYS A 338 -11.31 -23.62 32.48
CA LYS A 338 -9.90 -23.82 32.84
C LYS A 338 -9.65 -25.18 33.49
N GLU A 339 -10.43 -25.52 34.51
CA GLU A 339 -10.26 -26.74 35.31
C GLU A 339 -10.57 -28.01 34.51
N LYS A 340 -11.61 -27.99 33.67
CA LYS A 340 -12.05 -29.18 32.93
C LYS A 340 -11.37 -29.37 31.59
N PHE A 341 -11.02 -28.29 30.89
CA PHE A 341 -10.60 -28.34 29.49
C PHE A 341 -9.25 -27.69 29.21
N GLY A 342 -8.55 -27.13 30.22
CA GLY A 342 -7.24 -26.52 30.02
C GLY A 342 -7.27 -25.33 29.05
N TRP A 343 -8.33 -24.52 29.13
CA TRP A 343 -8.70 -23.44 28.22
C TRP A 343 -9.10 -23.82 26.79
N SER A 344 -8.55 -24.87 26.17
CA SER A 344 -8.95 -25.39 24.83
C SER A 344 -9.32 -24.31 23.76
N GLY A 345 -8.63 -23.16 23.75
CA GLY A 345 -8.94 -22.01 22.87
C GLY A 345 -10.07 -21.05 23.34
N GLN A 346 -10.81 -21.38 24.39
CA GLN A 346 -11.92 -20.59 24.96
C GLN A 346 -11.45 -19.36 25.76
N LEU A 347 -10.19 -19.32 26.19
CA LEU A 347 -9.63 -18.20 26.96
C LEU A 347 -9.85 -16.85 26.26
N HIS A 348 -9.57 -16.79 24.96
CA HIS A 348 -9.77 -15.58 24.16
C HIS A 348 -11.18 -15.03 24.32
N GLY A 349 -12.18 -15.92 24.20
CA GLY A 349 -13.57 -15.54 24.29
C GLY A 349 -13.97 -15.02 25.66
N HIS A 350 -13.65 -15.76 26.73
CA HIS A 350 -13.98 -15.32 28.08
C HIS A 350 -13.25 -14.03 28.48
N LEU A 351 -11.97 -13.90 28.12
CA LEU A 351 -11.19 -12.70 28.40
C LEU A 351 -11.75 -11.48 27.66
N ARG A 352 -12.16 -11.63 26.40
CA ARG A 352 -12.78 -10.55 25.63
C ARG A 352 -14.05 -10.04 26.28
N VAL A 353 -14.95 -10.95 26.67
CA VAL A 353 -16.20 -10.60 27.34
C VAL A 353 -15.91 -9.92 28.69
N TYR A 354 -14.90 -10.38 29.43
CA TYR A 354 -14.50 -9.76 30.69
C TYR A 354 -13.94 -8.34 30.49
N CYS A 355 -13.04 -8.14 29.54
CA CYS A 355 -12.51 -6.81 29.20
C CYS A 355 -13.63 -5.85 28.79
N MET A 356 -14.62 -6.34 28.03
CA MET A 356 -15.79 -5.53 27.66
C MET A 356 -16.70 -5.22 28.84
N LEU A 357 -16.90 -6.17 29.77
CA LEU A 357 -17.65 -5.90 30.99
C LEU A 357 -16.99 -4.82 31.84
N ILE A 358 -15.66 -4.86 32.01
CA ILE A 358 -14.92 -3.82 32.74
C ILE A 358 -15.14 -2.46 32.08
N TRP A 359 -14.93 -2.39 30.76
CA TRP A 359 -14.97 -1.14 30.04
C TRP A 359 -16.39 -0.58 29.86
N ALA A 360 -17.31 -1.38 29.30
CA ALA A 360 -18.65 -0.95 28.92
C ALA A 360 -19.54 -0.64 30.13
N ALA A 361 -19.37 -1.36 31.23
CA ALA A 361 -20.16 -1.19 32.44
C ALA A 361 -19.42 -0.42 33.55
N ASP A 362 -18.25 0.15 33.25
CA ASP A 362 -17.38 0.87 34.20
C ASP A 362 -17.18 0.07 35.52
N LEU A 363 -17.07 -1.25 35.38
CA LEU A 363 -17.02 -2.15 36.53
C LEU A 363 -15.63 -2.12 37.13
N LYS A 364 -15.55 -1.75 38.41
CA LYS A 364 -14.34 -1.95 39.20
C LYS A 364 -14.09 -3.46 39.36
N PRO A 365 -13.01 -4.01 38.78
CA PRO A 365 -12.70 -5.43 38.90
C PRO A 365 -12.34 -5.76 40.35
N LEU A 366 -12.81 -6.91 40.84
CA LEU A 366 -12.47 -7.35 42.20
C LEU A 366 -11.04 -7.92 42.24
N PRO A 367 -10.27 -7.76 43.33
CA PRO A 367 -8.90 -8.26 43.41
C PRO A 367 -8.76 -9.77 43.10
N GLU A 368 -9.74 -10.58 43.51
CA GLU A 368 -9.77 -12.02 43.23
C GLU A 368 -9.98 -12.35 41.75
N GLU A 369 -10.74 -11.52 41.03
CA GLU A 369 -10.97 -11.66 39.60
C GLU A 369 -9.70 -11.30 38.83
N VAL A 370 -9.04 -10.20 39.25
CA VAL A 370 -7.77 -9.77 38.68
C VAL A 370 -6.69 -10.85 38.89
N ASP A 371 -6.58 -11.37 40.11
CA ASP A 371 -5.66 -12.48 40.43
C ASP A 371 -5.96 -13.72 39.56
N PHE A 372 -7.23 -14.09 39.40
CA PHE A 372 -7.62 -15.21 38.54
C PHE A 372 -7.17 -15.03 37.07
N TRP A 373 -7.43 -13.86 36.47
CA TRP A 373 -7.07 -13.59 35.07
C TRP A 373 -5.56 -13.46 34.86
N LEU A 374 -4.85 -12.75 35.76
CA LEU A 374 -3.40 -12.65 35.73
C LEU A 374 -2.73 -14.02 35.83
N ASN A 375 -3.17 -14.85 36.78
CA ASN A 375 -2.66 -16.22 36.92
C ASN A 375 -3.06 -17.10 35.74
N SER A 376 -4.18 -16.82 35.08
CA SER A 376 -4.59 -17.58 33.89
C SER A 376 -3.75 -17.21 32.68
N LEU A 377 -3.40 -15.94 32.48
CA LEU A 377 -2.50 -15.49 31.41
C LEU A 377 -1.04 -15.92 31.66
N SER A 378 -0.59 -15.90 32.92
CA SER A 378 0.79 -16.26 33.28
C SER A 378 1.08 -17.77 33.13
N ASN A 379 0.06 -18.61 33.35
CA ASN A 379 0.19 -20.07 33.39
C ASN A 379 -0.33 -20.78 32.13
N ILE A 380 -0.40 -20.10 30.98
CA ILE A 380 -0.74 -20.78 29.72
C ILE A 380 0.43 -21.69 29.33
N GLU A 381 0.13 -22.99 29.28
CA GLU A 381 1.00 -24.01 28.70
C GLU A 381 0.77 -24.02 27.18
N GLY A 382 1.74 -23.47 26.41
CA GLY A 382 1.69 -23.42 24.95
C GLY A 382 1.89 -22.02 24.35
N SER A 383 1.83 -21.94 23.01
CA SER A 383 1.91 -20.69 22.26
C SER A 383 0.57 -19.94 22.33
N PHE A 384 0.61 -18.64 22.61
CA PHE A 384 -0.58 -17.80 22.50
C PHE A 384 -1.06 -17.75 21.05
N SER A 385 -2.37 -17.63 20.82
CA SER A 385 -2.82 -17.09 19.55
C SER A 385 -2.59 -15.58 19.53
N LYS A 386 -2.38 -15.01 18.34
CA LYS A 386 -2.21 -13.56 18.15
C LYS A 386 -3.33 -12.77 18.85
N GLN A 387 -4.58 -13.18 18.68
CA GLN A 387 -5.73 -12.50 19.27
C GLN A 387 -5.78 -12.64 20.80
N THR A 388 -5.27 -13.74 21.35
CA THR A 388 -5.19 -13.92 22.81
C THR A 388 -4.11 -13.01 23.41
N LEU A 389 -2.96 -12.89 22.74
CA LEU A 389 -1.89 -11.97 23.16
C LEU A 389 -2.39 -10.53 23.17
N GLN A 390 -3.04 -10.09 22.08
CA GLN A 390 -3.62 -8.76 21.98
C GLN A 390 -4.63 -8.49 23.11
N LEU A 391 -5.54 -9.43 23.39
CA LEU A 391 -6.48 -9.28 24.49
C LEU A 391 -5.81 -9.32 25.87
N GLY A 392 -4.72 -10.05 26.03
CA GLY A 392 -3.90 -10.02 27.25
C GLY A 392 -3.39 -8.61 27.53
N PHE A 393 -2.83 -7.93 26.52
CA PHE A 393 -2.44 -6.53 26.65
C PHE A 393 -3.64 -5.59 26.85
N SER A 394 -4.77 -5.82 26.17
CA SER A 394 -6.01 -5.08 26.42
C SER A 394 -6.46 -5.19 27.88
N PHE A 395 -6.42 -6.40 28.44
CA PHE A 395 -6.76 -6.65 29.85
C PHE A 395 -5.85 -5.87 30.80
N LEU A 396 -4.53 -5.95 30.59
CA LEU A 396 -3.55 -5.24 31.42
C LEU A 396 -3.69 -3.71 31.35
N CYS A 397 -4.18 -3.18 30.22
CA CYS A 397 -4.44 -1.75 30.07
C CYS A 397 -5.79 -1.29 30.62
N LEU A 398 -6.71 -2.21 30.94
CA LEU A 398 -8.06 -1.89 31.45
C LEU A 398 -8.19 -2.10 32.97
N VAL A 399 -7.29 -2.86 33.59
CA VAL A 399 -7.40 -3.28 34.99
C VAL A 399 -6.37 -2.55 35.85
N PRO A 400 -6.80 -1.75 36.85
CA PRO A 400 -5.87 -1.13 37.80
C PRO A 400 -5.18 -2.19 38.66
N VAL A 401 -3.86 -2.08 38.80
CA VAL A 401 -3.11 -2.96 39.70
C VAL A 401 -3.45 -2.58 41.13
N SER A 402 -4.08 -3.49 41.87
CA SER A 402 -4.36 -3.24 43.29
C SER A 402 -3.03 -3.05 44.04
N LYS A 403 -3.01 -2.19 45.06
CA LYS A 403 -1.82 -1.97 45.94
C LYS A 403 -1.38 -3.23 46.72
N ASN A 404 -2.05 -4.36 46.52
CA ASN A 404 -1.66 -5.64 47.12
C ASN A 404 -0.39 -6.18 46.43
N ALA A 405 0.65 -6.41 47.21
CA ALA A 405 1.93 -6.94 46.73
C ALA A 405 1.78 -8.25 45.93
N LYS A 406 0.83 -9.13 46.29
CA LYS A 406 0.56 -10.36 45.54
C LYS A 406 0.09 -10.07 44.12
N CYS A 407 -0.88 -9.17 43.97
CA CYS A 407 -1.46 -8.80 42.68
C CYS A 407 -0.43 -8.08 41.80
N SER A 408 0.38 -7.19 42.40
CA SER A 408 1.49 -6.53 41.69
C SER A 408 2.52 -7.55 41.18
N ARG A 409 2.86 -8.58 41.96
CA ARG A 409 3.75 -9.66 41.51
C ARG A 409 3.15 -10.47 40.36
N SER A 410 1.89 -10.90 40.48
CA SER A 410 1.19 -11.61 39.41
C SER A 410 1.03 -10.76 38.14
N PHE A 411 0.89 -9.43 38.29
CA PHE A 411 0.85 -8.49 37.18
C PHE A 411 2.20 -8.45 36.46
N SER A 412 3.30 -8.27 37.20
CA SER A 412 4.66 -8.29 36.63
C SER A 412 4.99 -9.64 35.98
N GLU A 413 4.65 -10.77 36.60
CA GLU A 413 4.82 -12.10 36.02
C GLU A 413 4.00 -12.27 34.72
N CYS A 414 2.77 -11.75 34.68
CA CYS A 414 1.94 -11.77 33.48
C CYS A 414 2.55 -10.93 32.35
N VAL A 415 3.00 -9.69 32.66
CA VAL A 415 3.68 -8.81 31.70
C VAL A 415 4.93 -9.49 31.15
N LYS A 416 5.75 -10.05 32.03
CA LYS A 416 6.94 -10.83 31.67
C LYS A 416 6.59 -11.99 30.76
N LYS A 417 5.55 -12.76 31.06
CA LYS A 417 5.13 -13.93 30.26
C LYS A 417 4.63 -13.52 28.87
N LEU A 418 3.82 -12.46 28.77
CA LEU A 418 3.29 -11.98 27.49
C LEU A 418 4.40 -11.38 26.62
N LEU A 419 5.28 -10.57 27.19
CA LEU A 419 6.40 -9.99 26.44
C LEU A 419 7.46 -11.04 26.07
N LYS A 420 7.77 -11.99 26.94
CA LYS A 420 8.71 -13.09 26.63
C LYS A 420 8.09 -14.23 25.83
N CYS A 421 6.84 -14.12 25.41
CA CYS A 421 6.19 -15.12 24.57
C CYS A 421 6.96 -15.19 23.23
N ASP A 422 7.63 -16.31 22.99
CA ASP A 422 8.48 -16.61 21.83
C ASP A 422 9.78 -15.78 21.66
N ILE A 423 10.08 -14.84 22.56
CA ILE A 423 11.39 -14.17 22.59
C ILE A 423 12.49 -15.09 23.16
N ALA A 424 12.12 -15.98 24.08
CA ALA A 424 13.07 -16.83 24.80
C ALA A 424 13.33 -18.19 24.15
N THR A 425 12.60 -18.55 23.09
CA THR A 425 12.87 -19.78 22.36
C THR A 425 14.07 -19.53 21.45
N GLU A 426 15.10 -20.38 21.52
CA GLU A 426 16.29 -20.37 20.63
C GLU A 426 15.95 -20.51 19.12
N ALA A 427 14.67 -20.44 18.76
CA ALA A 427 14.19 -20.43 17.41
C ALA A 427 14.67 -19.15 16.71
N LYS A 428 15.58 -19.31 15.75
CA LYS A 428 16.07 -18.23 14.89
C LYS A 428 14.96 -17.50 14.11
N TYR A 429 13.76 -18.09 14.02
CA TYR A 429 12.66 -17.59 13.19
C TYR A 429 11.45 -17.16 14.04
N THR A 430 10.91 -15.97 13.76
CA THR A 430 9.73 -15.47 14.48
C THR A 430 8.42 -16.10 14.03
N THR A 431 7.51 -16.23 15.00
CA THR A 431 6.07 -16.46 14.79
C THR A 431 5.35 -15.10 14.75
N GLU A 432 4.15 -15.02 14.18
CA GLU A 432 3.33 -13.79 14.22
C GLU A 432 3.09 -13.27 15.65
N VAL A 433 3.07 -14.20 16.61
CA VAL A 433 2.87 -13.92 18.04
C VAL A 433 4.15 -13.31 18.62
N GLY A 434 5.31 -13.88 18.32
CA GLY A 434 6.61 -13.33 18.71
C GLY A 434 6.84 -11.92 18.15
N GLU A 435 6.50 -11.68 16.88
CA GLU A 435 6.60 -10.34 16.28
C GLU A 435 5.70 -9.33 16.99
N LEU A 436 4.48 -9.73 17.34
CA LEU A 436 3.55 -8.86 18.07
C LEU A 436 4.01 -8.60 19.52
N SER A 437 4.56 -9.61 20.20
CA SER A 437 5.15 -9.45 21.54
C SER A 437 6.32 -8.46 21.51
N LEU A 438 7.23 -8.63 20.54
CA LEU A 438 8.34 -7.70 20.28
C LEU A 438 7.83 -6.30 19.99
N TRP A 439 6.77 -6.18 19.21
CA TRP A 439 6.17 -4.89 18.91
C TRP A 439 5.61 -4.19 20.14
N PHE A 440 4.90 -4.88 21.02
CA PHE A 440 4.48 -4.30 22.30
C PHE A 440 5.68 -3.92 23.17
N ALA A 441 6.74 -4.73 23.20
CA ALA A 441 7.97 -4.42 23.92
C ALA A 441 8.60 -3.12 23.41
N VAL A 442 8.68 -2.95 22.09
CA VAL A 442 9.23 -1.74 21.44
C VAL A 442 8.32 -0.53 21.65
N GLN A 443 7.00 -0.66 21.54
CA GLN A 443 6.10 0.47 21.80
C GLN A 443 6.19 0.95 23.26
N LEU A 444 6.32 0.03 24.21
CA LEU A 444 6.51 0.36 25.62
C LEU A 444 7.89 1.02 25.83
N PHE A 445 8.95 0.45 25.23
CA PHE A 445 10.30 1.00 25.28
C PHE A 445 10.37 2.44 24.73
N LEU A 446 9.78 2.69 23.57
CA LEU A 446 9.72 4.01 22.92
C LEU A 446 8.62 4.92 23.50
N ARG A 447 7.85 4.45 24.49
CA ARG A 447 6.69 5.14 25.09
C ARG A 447 5.64 5.60 24.08
N GLN A 448 5.47 4.86 22.99
CA GLN A 448 4.47 5.12 21.94
C GLN A 448 3.10 4.53 22.33
N PHE A 449 2.55 5.02 23.43
CA PHE A 449 1.32 4.47 24.02
C PHE A 449 0.10 4.58 23.12
N GLN A 450 0.04 5.57 22.24
CA GLN A 450 -1.06 5.74 21.28
C GLN A 450 -1.18 4.56 20.31
N GLU A 451 -0.06 3.97 19.90
CA GLU A 451 -0.05 2.80 19.02
C GLU A 451 -0.61 1.56 19.75
N ILE A 452 -0.25 1.39 21.03
CA ILE A 452 -0.79 0.34 21.91
C ILE A 452 -2.31 0.49 22.04
N VAL A 453 -2.78 1.72 22.32
CA VAL A 453 -4.22 2.03 22.44
C VAL A 453 -4.94 1.74 21.12
N ARG A 454 -4.34 2.04 19.96
CA ARG A 454 -4.91 1.74 18.65
C ARG A 454 -5.14 0.24 18.46
N VAL A 455 -4.13 -0.59 18.76
CA VAL A 455 -4.25 -2.06 18.66
C VAL A 455 -5.31 -2.58 19.63
N ILE A 456 -5.33 -2.09 20.87
CA ILE A 456 -6.34 -2.50 21.86
C ILE A 456 -7.75 -2.14 21.39
N THR A 457 -7.93 -0.92 20.87
CA THR A 457 -9.20 -0.43 20.32
C THR A 457 -9.67 -1.29 19.14
N GLU A 458 -8.76 -1.66 18.23
CA GLU A 458 -9.06 -2.53 17.10
C GLU A 458 -9.50 -3.94 17.56
N VAL A 459 -8.79 -4.51 18.53
CA VAL A 459 -9.04 -5.86 19.06
C VAL A 459 -10.37 -5.94 19.81
N MET A 460 -10.66 -4.90 20.59
CA MET A 460 -11.93 -4.77 21.30
C MET A 460 -13.07 -4.45 20.32
N GLY A 461 -12.74 -3.79 19.21
CA GLY A 461 -13.65 -3.36 18.16
C GLY A 461 -14.47 -2.14 18.57
N THR A 462 -14.11 -1.45 19.65
CA THR A 462 -14.83 -0.32 20.24
C THR A 462 -13.87 0.82 20.51
N GLN A 463 -14.25 2.06 20.17
CA GLN A 463 -13.46 3.24 20.55
C GLN A 463 -13.43 3.36 22.07
N MET A 464 -12.26 3.15 22.67
CA MET A 464 -12.09 3.19 24.12
C MET A 464 -11.03 4.20 24.52
N VAL A 465 -11.32 4.95 25.60
CA VAL A 465 -10.36 5.84 26.25
C VAL A 465 -9.68 5.05 27.35
N ILE A 466 -8.42 4.69 27.15
CA ILE A 466 -7.61 4.01 28.15
C ILE A 466 -6.95 5.08 29.02
N GLN A 467 -7.03 4.91 30.34
CA GLN A 467 -6.38 5.83 31.27
C GLN A 467 -4.86 5.71 31.15
N ASN A 468 -4.16 6.83 30.92
CA ASN A 468 -2.70 6.85 30.81
C ASN A 468 -2.00 6.24 32.04
N ALA A 469 -2.60 6.36 33.24
CA ALA A 469 -2.07 5.76 34.46
C ALA A 469 -1.91 4.23 34.35
N LEU A 470 -2.87 3.53 33.73
CA LEU A 470 -2.84 2.08 33.56
C LEU A 470 -1.75 1.65 32.57
N ILE A 471 -1.57 2.40 31.49
CA ILE A 471 -0.50 2.15 30.52
C ILE A 471 0.87 2.42 31.15
N MET A 472 0.98 3.42 32.02
CA MET A 472 2.21 3.68 32.78
C MET A 472 2.53 2.55 33.77
N GLU A 473 1.52 1.95 34.41
CA GLU A 473 1.71 0.75 35.25
C GLU A 473 2.24 -0.43 34.42
N LEU A 474 1.67 -0.66 33.23
CA LEU A 474 2.16 -1.66 32.27
C LEU A 474 3.61 -1.38 31.85
N HIS A 475 3.93 -0.14 31.48
CA HIS A 475 5.29 0.29 31.13
C HIS A 475 6.27 0.01 32.29
N ASN A 476 5.92 0.39 33.52
CA ASN A 476 6.80 0.22 34.67
C ASN A 476 7.05 -1.26 34.99
N ALA A 477 6.04 -2.11 34.87
CA ALA A 477 6.20 -3.56 34.99
C ALA A 477 7.06 -4.14 33.87
N ALA A 478 6.90 -3.66 32.63
CA ALA A 478 7.72 -4.07 31.50
C ALA A 478 9.18 -3.67 31.67
N VAL A 479 9.46 -2.44 32.14
CA VAL A 479 10.82 -1.97 32.47
C VAL A 479 11.45 -2.77 33.59
N ALA A 480 10.68 -3.14 34.62
CA ALA A 480 11.22 -3.93 35.73
C ALA A 480 11.61 -5.37 35.32
N GLU A 481 10.88 -5.99 34.39
CA GLU A 481 11.01 -7.43 34.12
C GLU A 481 11.68 -7.80 32.78
N VAL A 482 11.56 -6.93 31.76
CA VAL A 482 11.93 -7.25 30.37
C VAL A 482 12.77 -6.14 29.72
N LEU A 483 12.43 -4.88 29.95
CA LEU A 483 13.06 -3.71 29.32
C LEU A 483 14.12 -3.06 30.22
N SER A 484 14.62 -3.77 31.23
CA SER A 484 15.63 -3.28 32.18
C SER A 484 16.94 -2.90 31.49
N GLU A 485 17.29 -3.62 30.42
CA GLU A 485 18.49 -3.42 29.62
C GLU A 485 18.07 -3.21 28.15
N PRO A 486 18.07 -1.96 27.66
CA PRO A 486 17.68 -1.64 26.28
C PRO A 486 18.48 -2.42 25.22
N SER A 487 19.77 -2.63 25.46
CA SER A 487 20.67 -3.37 24.58
C SER A 487 20.19 -4.81 24.34
N VAL A 488 19.63 -5.48 25.35
CA VAL A 488 19.11 -6.85 25.21
C VAL A 488 17.91 -6.89 24.28
N LEU A 489 16.96 -5.97 24.40
CA LEU A 489 15.82 -5.89 23.48
C LEU A 489 16.28 -5.63 22.05
N LEU A 490 17.21 -4.68 21.87
CA LEU A 490 17.74 -4.35 20.55
C LEU A 490 18.50 -5.53 19.94
N GLN A 491 19.29 -6.26 20.73
CA GLN A 491 20.01 -7.46 20.30
C GLN A 491 19.03 -8.57 19.88
N ILE A 492 17.94 -8.76 20.62
CA ILE A 492 16.89 -9.70 20.22
C ILE A 492 16.33 -9.31 18.84
N ILE A 493 16.07 -8.02 18.60
CA ILE A 493 15.52 -7.55 17.32
C ILE A 493 16.54 -7.70 16.19
N SER A 494 17.84 -7.50 16.44
CA SER A 494 18.89 -7.76 15.44
C SER A 494 19.06 -9.24 15.12
N ASP A 495 18.75 -10.14 16.06
CA ASP A 495 18.94 -11.58 15.91
C ASP A 495 17.72 -12.29 15.30
N VAL A 496 16.54 -11.66 15.38
CA VAL A 496 15.31 -12.17 14.80
C VAL A 496 15.41 -12.31 13.28
N ARG A 497 14.97 -13.46 12.76
CA ARG A 497 14.80 -13.72 11.33
C ARG A 497 13.34 -13.98 11.00
N LEU A 498 12.86 -13.40 9.91
CA LEU A 498 11.52 -13.66 9.38
C LEU A 498 11.49 -15.01 8.67
N LYS A 499 10.42 -15.78 8.90
CA LYS A 499 10.23 -17.11 8.29
C LYS A 499 9.54 -17.05 6.93
N GLY A 500 8.69 -16.05 6.73
CA GLY A 500 7.74 -15.98 5.62
C GLY A 500 8.07 -14.87 4.61
N PRO A 501 7.49 -14.95 3.40
CA PRO A 501 7.65 -13.91 2.41
C PRO A 501 7.02 -12.59 2.88
N LEU A 502 7.76 -11.49 2.81
CA LEU A 502 7.25 -10.15 3.09
C LEU A 502 6.50 -9.62 1.86
N SER A 503 5.18 -9.48 1.99
CA SER A 503 4.29 -8.96 0.94
C SER A 503 3.23 -8.04 1.54
N SER A 504 2.86 -6.96 0.83
CA SER A 504 1.77 -6.07 1.25
C SER A 504 0.37 -6.71 1.15
N LYS A 505 0.23 -7.91 0.57
CA LYS A 505 -1.05 -8.66 0.56
C LYS A 505 -1.42 -9.24 1.92
N VAL A 506 -0.45 -9.39 2.82
CA VAL A 506 -0.72 -9.87 4.17
C VAL A 506 -1.43 -8.73 4.91
N LYS A 507 -2.75 -8.88 5.12
CA LYS A 507 -3.63 -7.85 5.70
C LYS A 507 -3.23 -7.39 7.11
N HIS A 508 -2.35 -8.12 7.76
CA HIS A 508 -1.90 -7.82 9.10
C HIS A 508 -0.50 -7.23 9.02
N GLY A 509 -0.37 -5.98 9.51
CA GLY A 509 0.86 -5.21 9.44
C GLY A 509 2.06 -6.01 9.95
N HIS A 510 3.17 -5.89 9.22
CA HIS A 510 4.45 -6.50 9.55
C HIS A 510 5.02 -5.85 10.82
N TYR A 511 4.58 -6.33 11.99
CA TYR A 511 4.94 -5.77 13.30
C TYR A 511 6.45 -5.71 13.49
N PHE A 512 7.18 -6.71 13.01
CA PHE A 512 8.64 -6.70 13.04
C PHE A 512 9.24 -5.55 12.22
N LEU A 513 8.78 -5.32 10.99
CA LEU A 513 9.24 -4.19 10.17
C LEU A 513 8.95 -2.85 10.86
N GLN A 514 7.81 -2.73 11.57
CA GLN A 514 7.48 -1.51 12.32
C GLN A 514 8.46 -1.30 13.48
N CYS A 515 8.85 -2.37 14.17
CA CYS A 515 9.87 -2.29 15.23
C CYS A 515 11.19 -1.78 14.67
N VAL A 516 11.68 -2.39 13.59
CA VAL A 516 12.96 -2.05 12.97
C VAL A 516 12.93 -0.59 12.46
N ASP A 517 11.88 -0.18 11.75
CA ASP A 517 11.72 1.20 11.26
C ASP A 517 11.76 2.23 12.40
N GLN A 518 10.95 2.02 13.44
CA GLN A 518 10.86 2.96 14.56
C GLN A 518 12.17 3.05 15.35
N LEU A 519 12.88 1.94 15.53
CA LEU A 519 14.15 1.88 16.25
C LEU A 519 15.32 2.49 15.45
N LEU A 520 15.34 2.28 14.12
CA LEU A 520 16.31 2.93 13.22
C LEU A 520 16.09 4.45 13.20
N ARG A 521 14.86 4.91 12.96
CA ARG A 521 14.54 6.35 12.91
C ARG A 521 14.79 7.09 14.23
N SER A 522 14.72 6.39 15.35
CA SER A 522 15.00 6.94 16.67
C SER A 522 16.48 6.84 17.07
N GLY A 523 17.32 6.20 16.23
CA GLY A 523 18.76 6.04 16.44
C GLY A 523 19.12 5.14 17.62
N HIS A 524 18.20 4.30 18.11
CA HIS A 524 18.45 3.50 19.32
C HIS A 524 19.48 2.39 19.08
N PHE A 525 19.48 1.78 17.88
CA PHE A 525 20.49 0.78 17.53
C PHE A 525 21.89 1.38 17.55
N SER A 526 22.07 2.53 16.87
CA SER A 526 23.35 3.24 16.86
C SER A 526 23.80 3.71 18.24
N ARG A 527 22.88 4.23 19.08
CA ARG A 527 23.18 4.64 20.46
C ARG A 527 23.60 3.48 21.37
N CYS A 528 23.05 2.29 21.15
CA CYS A 528 23.33 1.11 21.97
C CYS A 528 24.42 0.21 21.39
N GLY A 529 24.98 0.56 20.23
CA GLY A 529 26.03 -0.22 19.58
C GLY A 529 25.57 -1.57 19.03
N VAL A 530 24.31 -1.68 18.60
CA VAL A 530 23.72 -2.93 18.12
C VAL A 530 23.67 -2.94 16.60
N ASP A 531 24.31 -3.94 15.98
CA ASP A 531 24.33 -4.14 14.53
C ASP A 531 23.05 -4.84 14.05
N VAL A 532 22.30 -4.20 13.15
CA VAL A 532 21.07 -4.76 12.56
C VAL A 532 21.24 -5.25 11.12
N SER A 533 22.46 -5.22 10.58
CA SER A 533 22.75 -5.53 9.20
C SER A 533 22.26 -6.92 8.78
N GLU A 534 22.39 -7.92 9.66
CA GLU A 534 21.91 -9.28 9.37
C GLU A 534 20.37 -9.37 9.37
N ALA A 535 19.68 -8.63 10.24
CA ALA A 535 18.23 -8.52 10.21
C ALA A 535 17.75 -7.86 8.91
N VAL A 536 18.41 -6.80 8.47
CA VAL A 536 18.10 -6.12 7.20
C VAL A 536 18.40 -7.03 6.00
N GLN A 537 19.50 -7.78 6.00
CA GLN A 537 19.78 -8.79 4.97
C GLN A 537 18.67 -9.86 4.91
N ASN A 538 18.20 -10.33 6.06
CA ASN A 538 17.11 -11.29 6.12
C ASN A 538 15.80 -10.69 5.58
N ILE A 539 15.46 -9.45 5.96
CA ILE A 539 14.30 -8.70 5.43
C ILE A 539 14.36 -8.62 3.90
N ILE A 540 15.49 -8.22 3.32
CA ILE A 540 15.68 -8.19 1.85
C ILE A 540 15.49 -9.59 1.29
N SER A 541 16.12 -10.61 1.88
CA SER A 541 16.12 -12.00 1.41
C SER A 541 14.75 -12.67 1.40
N VAL A 542 13.81 -12.23 2.24
CA VAL A 542 12.43 -12.77 2.27
C VAL A 542 11.43 -11.89 1.51
N SER A 543 11.87 -10.79 0.90
CA SER A 543 10.98 -9.86 0.22
C SER A 543 10.37 -10.44 -1.05
N VAL A 544 9.06 -10.25 -1.24
CA VAL A 544 8.36 -10.63 -2.47
C VAL A 544 7.38 -9.53 -2.90
N PRO A 545 7.07 -9.41 -4.21
CA PRO A 545 6.06 -8.46 -4.66
C PRO A 545 4.64 -8.89 -4.20
N PRO A 546 3.73 -7.95 -3.91
CA PRO A 546 3.92 -6.50 -3.87
C PRO A 546 4.79 -6.01 -2.71
N ILE A 547 5.67 -5.04 -2.99
CA ILE A 547 6.58 -4.41 -2.03
C ILE A 547 5.79 -3.49 -1.09
N ASP A 548 5.98 -3.68 0.21
CA ASP A 548 5.33 -2.88 1.26
C ASP A 548 6.00 -1.51 1.42
N ASP A 549 5.21 -0.46 1.65
CA ASP A 549 5.71 0.90 1.89
C ASP A 549 6.64 0.99 3.11
N LEU A 550 6.33 0.22 4.16
CA LEU A 550 7.12 0.18 5.37
C LEU A 550 8.49 -0.45 5.14
N LEU A 551 8.58 -1.44 4.23
CA LEU A 551 9.86 -2.03 3.85
C LEU A 551 10.77 -1.00 3.17
N VAL A 552 10.21 -0.16 2.27
CA VAL A 552 10.97 0.93 1.64
C VAL A 552 11.50 1.89 2.71
N LYS A 553 10.67 2.24 3.70
CA LYS A 553 11.05 3.10 4.83
C LYS A 553 12.14 2.50 5.72
N VAL A 554 12.08 1.20 6.02
CA VAL A 554 13.13 0.48 6.79
C VAL A 554 14.47 0.56 6.06
N ILE A 555 14.48 0.31 4.75
CA ILE A 555 15.70 0.30 3.94
C ILE A 555 16.32 1.70 3.85
N GLN A 556 15.48 2.73 3.68
CA GLN A 556 15.91 4.11 3.71
C GLN A 556 16.47 4.50 5.09
N ALA A 557 15.74 4.21 6.18
CA ALA A 557 16.15 4.53 7.54
C ALA A 557 17.46 3.82 7.93
N TYR A 558 17.67 2.59 7.46
CA TYR A 558 18.92 1.86 7.67
C TYR A 558 20.10 2.51 6.92
N ALA A 559 19.88 2.97 5.69
CA ALA A 559 20.89 3.72 4.94
C ALA A 559 21.23 5.07 5.63
N GLU A 560 20.23 5.74 6.20
CA GLU A 560 20.38 7.00 6.95
C GLU A 560 21.14 6.81 8.28
N ASP A 561 20.85 5.74 9.03
CA ASP A 561 21.46 5.46 10.35
C ASP A 561 22.98 5.22 10.26
N PHE A 562 23.49 4.83 9.08
CA PHE A 562 24.92 4.75 8.79
C PHE A 562 25.64 6.09 9.00
N PHE A 563 24.95 7.22 8.75
CA PHE A 563 25.53 8.57 8.78
C PHE A 563 25.21 9.35 10.05
N THR A 564 24.18 8.94 10.81
CA THR A 564 23.85 9.57 12.09
C THR A 564 24.81 9.10 13.19
N ALA A 565 26.10 9.39 13.04
CA ALA A 565 27.05 9.27 14.14
C ALA A 565 26.60 10.23 15.25
N THR A 566 26.17 9.70 16.39
CA THR A 566 25.90 10.51 17.57
C THR A 566 27.22 11.04 18.08
N GLN A 567 27.59 12.28 17.73
CA GLN A 567 28.75 12.95 18.32
C GLN A 567 28.50 13.09 19.84
N ASP A 568 28.95 12.10 20.59
CA ASP A 568 28.97 12.21 22.03
C ASP A 568 30.05 13.23 22.40
N SER A 569 29.65 14.24 23.17
CA SER A 569 30.50 15.32 23.69
C SER A 569 31.78 14.87 24.41
N ALA A 570 31.90 13.56 24.70
CA ALA A 570 33.02 12.94 25.38
C ALA A 570 34.07 12.29 24.44
N GLY A 571 33.94 12.37 23.11
CA GLY A 571 34.91 11.79 22.17
C GLY A 571 34.99 10.26 22.19
N SER A 572 34.00 9.61 22.79
CA SER A 572 33.81 8.15 22.74
C SER A 572 33.47 7.71 21.31
N LEU A 573 34.09 6.63 20.85
CA LEU A 573 33.85 6.02 19.54
C LEU A 573 32.35 5.87 19.28
N THR A 574 31.84 6.63 18.31
CA THR A 574 30.46 6.54 17.85
C THR A 574 30.31 5.21 17.12
N PHE A 575 29.48 4.31 17.62
CA PHE A 575 29.13 3.13 16.84
C PHE A 575 28.47 3.59 15.53
N ARG A 576 29.02 3.16 14.40
CA ARG A 576 28.44 3.36 13.08
C ARG A 576 27.80 2.06 12.65
N MET A 577 26.54 2.12 12.22
CA MET A 577 25.87 0.97 11.64
C MET A 577 26.73 0.44 10.48
N PRO A 578 27.08 -0.86 10.42
CA PRO A 578 27.86 -1.37 9.31
C PRO A 578 27.02 -1.40 8.04
N SER A 579 27.67 -1.26 6.88
CA SER A 579 27.00 -1.44 5.59
C SER A 579 26.64 -2.90 5.34
N LEU A 580 25.62 -3.15 4.51
CA LEU A 580 25.37 -4.51 4.03
C LEU A 580 26.61 -5.12 3.36
N PRO A 581 26.90 -6.42 3.57
CA PRO A 581 28.06 -7.08 2.98
C PRO A 581 28.05 -6.98 1.45
N HIS A 582 29.20 -6.62 0.88
CA HIS A 582 29.37 -6.53 -0.58
C HIS A 582 29.00 -7.85 -1.28
N SER A 583 29.43 -8.99 -0.73
CA SER A 583 29.11 -10.32 -1.27
C SER A 583 27.62 -10.63 -1.32
N PHE A 584 26.85 -10.14 -0.35
CA PHE A 584 25.39 -10.30 -0.31
C PHE A 584 24.72 -9.47 -1.42
N LEU A 585 25.13 -8.20 -1.57
CA LEU A 585 24.63 -7.33 -2.62
C LEU A 585 25.02 -7.85 -4.01
N GLU A 586 26.25 -8.32 -4.17
CA GLU A 586 26.73 -8.92 -5.41
C GLU A 586 25.93 -10.17 -5.79
N ASP A 587 25.74 -11.13 -4.87
CA ASP A 587 24.92 -12.32 -5.14
C ASP A 587 23.47 -11.94 -5.49
N THR A 588 22.90 -10.95 -4.80
CA THR A 588 21.54 -10.47 -5.08
C THR A 588 21.42 -9.84 -6.47
N LEU A 589 22.39 -8.99 -6.85
CA LEU A 589 22.43 -8.37 -8.18
C LEU A 589 22.74 -9.40 -9.27
N LEU A 590 23.67 -10.32 -9.04
CA LEU A 590 24.02 -11.36 -10.03
C LEU A 590 22.83 -12.26 -10.38
N ARG A 591 21.89 -12.48 -9.46
CA ARG A 591 20.66 -13.25 -9.73
C ARG A 591 19.67 -12.53 -10.63
N ILE A 592 19.65 -11.19 -10.62
CA ILE A 592 18.81 -10.39 -11.53
C ILE A 592 19.51 -10.07 -12.85
N SER A 593 20.84 -9.96 -12.86
CA SER A 593 21.62 -9.62 -14.08
C SER A 593 21.89 -10.84 -14.98
N MET A 594 21.59 -12.06 -14.52
CA MET A 594 21.85 -13.31 -15.26
C MET A 594 20.54 -14.10 -15.45
N PRO A 595 19.74 -13.79 -16.48
CA PRO A 595 18.64 -14.68 -16.85
C PRO A 595 19.23 -15.98 -17.40
N ASN A 596 19.24 -17.05 -16.59
CA ASN A 596 19.51 -18.40 -17.09
C ASN A 596 18.45 -18.76 -18.16
N SER A 597 18.90 -18.83 -19.41
CA SER A 597 18.52 -19.86 -20.38
C SER A 597 17.04 -20.03 -20.79
N MET A 598 16.25 -18.98 -21.01
CA MET A 598 15.00 -19.09 -21.80
C MET A 598 14.70 -17.84 -22.62
N LEU A 599 15.45 -17.65 -23.71
CA LEU A 599 15.00 -16.92 -24.88
C LEU A 599 13.90 -17.74 -25.58
N GLU A 600 12.66 -17.67 -25.09
CA GLU A 600 11.53 -18.02 -25.93
C GLU A 600 11.42 -16.96 -27.02
N ARG A 601 11.64 -17.40 -28.27
CA ARG A 601 11.66 -16.58 -29.47
C ARG A 601 10.32 -15.86 -29.63
N GLY A 602 10.32 -14.58 -29.32
CA GLY A 602 9.28 -13.65 -29.72
C GLY A 602 8.81 -12.81 -28.56
N GLY A 603 9.42 -11.64 -28.34
CA GLY A 603 8.86 -10.43 -27.71
C GLY A 603 8.21 -10.51 -26.31
N VAL A 604 7.96 -11.69 -25.76
CA VAL A 604 7.14 -11.88 -24.59
C VAL A 604 8.01 -11.76 -23.34
N SER A 605 8.03 -10.55 -22.75
CA SER A 605 8.45 -10.21 -21.38
C SER A 605 9.47 -11.17 -20.74
N TYR A 606 10.76 -10.85 -20.89
CA TYR A 606 11.93 -11.55 -20.30
C TYR A 606 11.76 -11.95 -18.82
N TYR A 607 10.97 -11.19 -18.04
CA TYR A 607 10.77 -11.44 -16.61
C TYR A 607 9.61 -12.37 -16.25
N LYS A 608 8.90 -12.98 -17.22
CA LYS A 608 7.80 -13.91 -16.89
C LYS A 608 8.27 -15.13 -16.10
N ASN A 609 9.51 -15.57 -16.33
CA ASN A 609 10.05 -16.81 -15.76
C ASN A 609 10.99 -16.59 -14.56
N MET A 610 11.39 -15.35 -14.26
CA MET A 610 12.20 -15.09 -13.07
C MET A 610 11.38 -15.28 -11.79
N PRO A 611 11.93 -15.92 -10.75
CA PRO A 611 11.29 -15.97 -9.45
C PRO A 611 11.02 -14.54 -8.98
N LYS A 612 9.74 -14.20 -8.77
CA LYS A 612 9.32 -12.86 -8.33
C LYS A 612 10.08 -12.38 -7.08
N SER A 613 10.48 -13.32 -6.23
CA SER A 613 11.31 -13.05 -5.05
C SER A 613 12.69 -12.48 -5.40
N ASP A 614 13.34 -12.96 -6.45
CA ASP A 614 14.70 -12.53 -6.77
C ASP A 614 14.72 -11.13 -7.37
N ILE A 615 13.72 -10.78 -8.17
CA ILE A 615 13.55 -9.41 -8.66
C ILE A 615 13.25 -8.45 -7.51
N ALA A 616 12.35 -8.82 -6.58
CA ALA A 616 12.08 -8.01 -5.40
C ALA A 616 13.36 -7.73 -4.59
N LYS A 617 14.18 -8.76 -4.34
CA LYS A 617 15.47 -8.61 -3.66
C LYS A 617 16.40 -7.65 -4.41
N GLY A 618 16.52 -7.81 -5.73
CA GLY A 618 17.35 -6.96 -6.58
C GLY A 618 16.91 -5.49 -6.61
N VAL A 619 15.61 -5.24 -6.68
CA VAL A 619 15.03 -3.89 -6.60
C VAL A 619 15.33 -3.26 -5.23
N ILE A 620 15.15 -3.99 -4.13
CA ILE A 620 15.39 -3.45 -2.79
C ILE A 620 16.89 -3.25 -2.53
N ALA A 621 17.74 -4.18 -2.96
CA ALA A 621 19.19 -4.06 -2.84
C ALA A 621 19.72 -2.86 -3.63
N SER A 622 19.27 -2.66 -4.87
CA SER A 622 19.62 -1.47 -5.66
C SER A 622 19.06 -0.19 -5.03
N TYR A 623 17.85 -0.20 -4.47
CA TYR A 623 17.31 0.94 -3.73
C TYR A 623 18.16 1.31 -2.51
N TYR A 624 18.59 0.33 -1.71
CA TYR A 624 19.52 0.55 -0.59
C TYR A 624 20.82 1.20 -1.07
N MET A 625 21.41 0.68 -2.14
CA MET A 625 22.65 1.21 -2.72
C MET A 625 22.49 2.67 -3.14
N LEU A 626 21.37 2.99 -3.81
CA LEU A 626 21.04 4.35 -4.23
C LEU A 626 20.82 5.30 -3.04
N CYS A 627 20.13 4.85 -1.99
CA CYS A 627 19.95 5.64 -0.77
C CYS A 627 21.29 5.96 -0.11
N ARG A 628 22.14 4.94 0.06
CA ARG A 628 23.47 5.09 0.65
C ARG A 628 24.34 6.05 -0.15
N ASP A 629 24.37 5.91 -1.48
CA ASP A 629 25.19 6.76 -2.34
C ASP A 629 24.74 8.22 -2.32
N ARG A 630 23.42 8.47 -2.36
CA ARG A 630 22.88 9.81 -2.15
C ARG A 630 23.36 10.41 -0.83
N LEU A 631 23.30 9.65 0.26
CA LEU A 631 23.68 10.13 1.58
C LEU A 631 25.18 10.42 1.69
N LEU A 632 26.04 9.61 1.06
CA LEU A 632 27.48 9.90 0.96
C LEU A 632 27.69 11.25 0.29
N ARG A 633 27.09 11.46 -0.89
CA ARG A 633 27.24 12.70 -1.65
C ARG A 633 26.69 13.92 -0.92
N THR A 634 25.54 13.80 -0.25
CA THR A 634 24.94 14.93 0.49
C THR A 634 25.74 15.33 1.74
N ASN A 635 26.47 14.38 2.33
CA ASN A 635 27.30 14.65 3.51
C ASN A 635 28.73 15.07 3.15
N GLY A 636 29.01 15.37 1.87
CA GLY A 636 30.35 15.74 1.41
C GLY A 636 31.37 14.60 1.50
N LEU A 637 30.96 13.42 1.96
CA LEU A 637 31.85 12.28 2.12
C LEU A 637 32.29 11.83 0.73
N PRO A 638 33.60 11.80 0.47
CA PRO A 638 34.10 11.39 -0.82
C PRO A 638 33.55 10.01 -1.18
N TRP A 639 32.89 9.92 -2.33
CA TRP A 639 32.55 8.63 -2.95
C TRP A 639 33.81 7.76 -3.13
N PHE A 640 34.98 8.41 -3.10
CA PHE A 640 36.32 7.84 -3.12
C PHE A 640 37.19 8.41 -1.97
N GLU A 641 36.97 8.04 -0.70
CA GLU A 641 37.89 8.42 0.39
C GLU A 641 39.29 7.79 0.30
N SER A 642 39.67 7.21 -0.84
CA SER A 642 40.99 6.64 -1.01
C SER A 642 41.58 6.63 -2.43
N SER A 643 41.06 7.38 -3.42
CA SER A 643 41.60 7.09 -4.76
C SER A 643 41.60 8.14 -5.89
N THR A 644 40.90 9.27 -5.93
CA THR A 644 41.18 10.19 -7.08
C THR A 644 42.58 10.80 -7.05
N VAL A 645 43.20 10.93 -5.86
CA VAL A 645 44.63 11.28 -5.72
C VAL A 645 45.54 10.05 -5.47
N SER A 646 44.99 8.91 -5.02
CA SER A 646 45.75 7.66 -4.76
C SER A 646 45.45 6.46 -5.68
N ILE A 647 44.70 6.63 -6.78
CA ILE A 647 44.55 5.64 -7.90
C ILE A 647 45.92 5.34 -8.53
N PHE A 648 46.91 6.21 -8.31
CA PHE A 648 48.31 5.98 -8.68
C PHE A 648 49.06 4.99 -7.77
N ARG A 649 48.41 4.40 -6.74
CA ARG A 649 48.97 3.28 -5.94
C ARG A 649 47.95 2.14 -5.78
N PRO A 650 48.13 0.98 -6.45
CA PRO A 650 47.13 -0.10 -6.53
C PRO A 650 46.92 -0.98 -5.28
N SER A 651 47.39 -0.61 -4.09
CA SER A 651 47.38 -1.55 -2.95
C SER A 651 46.44 -1.10 -1.83
N ASP A 652 45.33 -1.83 -1.69
CA ASP A 652 44.62 -2.16 -0.44
C ASP A 652 43.33 -1.42 -0.03
N CYS A 653 42.77 -0.50 -0.82
CA CYS A 653 41.51 0.15 -0.43
C CYS A 653 40.25 -0.61 -0.85
N ILE A 654 39.55 -1.13 0.17
CA ILE A 654 38.29 -1.91 0.14
C ILE A 654 37.15 -1.14 -0.58
N ASP A 655 37.23 0.18 -0.73
CA ASP A 655 36.13 1.02 -1.24
C ASP A 655 35.91 0.96 -2.76
N ASN A 656 36.88 0.52 -3.56
CA ASN A 656 36.69 0.33 -5.01
C ASN A 656 35.65 -0.75 -5.35
N GLN A 657 35.19 -1.52 -4.36
CA GLN A 657 34.21 -2.60 -4.55
C GLN A 657 32.79 -2.09 -4.85
N TRP A 658 32.39 -0.90 -4.38
CA TRP A 658 31.03 -0.38 -4.58
C TRP A 658 30.75 0.11 -6.00
N ALA A 659 31.71 0.78 -6.63
CA ALA A 659 31.58 1.20 -8.03
C ALA A 659 31.33 -0.01 -8.94
N SER A 660 31.99 -1.14 -8.65
CA SER A 660 31.77 -2.40 -9.37
C SER A 660 30.35 -2.96 -9.20
N LEU A 661 29.66 -2.70 -8.09
CA LEU A 661 28.27 -3.11 -7.89
C LEU A 661 27.30 -2.24 -8.68
N PHE A 662 27.50 -0.92 -8.73
CA PHE A 662 26.65 -0.03 -9.53
C PHE A 662 26.67 -0.36 -11.01
N LEU A 663 27.84 -0.76 -11.53
CA LEU A 663 27.97 -1.26 -12.91
C LEU A 663 27.22 -2.57 -13.16
N LYS A 664 26.89 -3.34 -12.12
CA LYS A 664 26.12 -4.59 -12.21
C LYS A 664 24.62 -4.40 -12.08
N ILE A 665 24.14 -3.21 -11.68
CA ILE A 665 22.70 -2.93 -11.57
C ILE A 665 22.12 -2.82 -12.98
N PRO A 666 21.16 -3.69 -13.36
CA PRO A 666 20.49 -3.60 -14.64
C PRO A 666 19.36 -2.55 -14.52
N PHE A 667 19.74 -1.27 -14.56
CA PHE A 667 18.83 -0.14 -14.26
C PHE A 667 17.60 -0.14 -15.18
N TYR A 668 17.79 -0.36 -16.47
CA TYR A 668 16.73 -0.29 -17.47
C TYR A 668 15.74 -1.46 -17.28
N GLU A 669 16.30 -2.65 -17.11
CA GLU A 669 15.62 -3.90 -16.84
C GLU A 669 14.73 -3.85 -15.60
N LEU A 670 15.27 -3.35 -14.48
CA LEU A 670 14.54 -3.18 -13.24
C LEU A 670 13.44 -2.12 -13.39
N PHE A 671 13.75 -0.99 -14.02
CA PHE A 671 12.77 0.08 -14.27
C PHE A 671 11.58 -0.45 -15.08
N GLN A 672 11.86 -1.10 -16.21
CA GLN A 672 10.82 -1.65 -17.07
C GLN A 672 9.98 -2.71 -16.35
N TYR A 673 10.62 -3.63 -15.61
CA TYR A 673 9.86 -4.63 -14.87
C TYR A 673 8.92 -4.01 -13.83
N MET A 674 9.42 -3.02 -13.09
CA MET A 674 8.61 -2.30 -12.12
C MET A 674 7.47 -1.52 -12.78
N GLU A 675 7.68 -0.96 -13.97
CA GLU A 675 6.66 -0.28 -14.76
C GLU A 675 5.57 -1.26 -15.25
N GLU A 676 5.96 -2.40 -15.81
CA GLU A 676 5.05 -3.49 -16.22
C GLU A 676 4.25 -4.06 -15.04
N LYS A 677 4.82 -4.03 -13.84
CA LYS A 677 4.22 -4.48 -12.57
C LYS A 677 3.96 -3.32 -11.61
N LEU A 678 3.51 -2.18 -12.13
CA LEU A 678 3.34 -0.95 -11.36
C LEU A 678 2.64 -1.13 -10.01
N LEU A 679 1.55 -1.91 -9.95
CA LEU A 679 0.81 -2.16 -8.71
C LEU A 679 1.64 -2.90 -7.65
N ASP A 680 2.55 -3.78 -8.07
CA ASP A 680 3.41 -4.54 -7.18
C ASP A 680 4.60 -3.70 -6.65
N PHE A 681 4.99 -2.64 -7.35
CA PHE A 681 6.14 -1.78 -7.02
C PHE A 681 5.77 -0.32 -6.76
N LYS A 682 4.47 -0.01 -6.59
CA LYS A 682 3.95 1.36 -6.51
C LYS A 682 4.63 2.26 -5.47
N HIS A 683 5.12 1.68 -4.37
CA HIS A 683 5.74 2.42 -3.28
C HIS A 683 7.24 2.67 -3.48
N ILE A 684 7.93 1.78 -4.18
CA ILE A 684 9.39 1.84 -4.37
C ILE A 684 9.78 2.49 -5.70
N LEU A 685 9.03 2.25 -6.79
CA LEU A 685 9.38 2.73 -8.13
C LEU A 685 9.61 4.26 -8.20
N PRO A 686 8.72 5.13 -7.69
CA PRO A 686 8.92 6.57 -7.78
C PRO A 686 10.18 7.04 -7.04
N GLN A 687 10.45 6.44 -5.88
CA GLN A 687 11.61 6.79 -5.04
C GLN A 687 12.90 6.26 -5.65
N TRP A 688 12.88 5.01 -6.12
CA TRP A 688 13.99 4.38 -6.81
C TRP A 688 14.36 5.15 -8.08
N LEU A 689 13.37 5.49 -8.92
CA LEU A 689 13.61 6.21 -10.17
C LEU A 689 14.14 7.62 -9.91
N SER A 690 13.58 8.33 -8.92
CA SER A 690 14.08 9.65 -8.53
C SER A 690 15.55 9.61 -8.09
N LEU A 691 15.95 8.60 -7.30
CA LEU A 691 17.34 8.43 -6.89
C LEU A 691 18.23 8.00 -8.06
N ALA A 692 17.80 7.02 -8.85
CA ALA A 692 18.57 6.47 -9.96
C ALA A 692 18.82 7.54 -11.04
N ALA A 693 17.80 8.32 -11.41
CA ALA A 693 17.94 9.40 -12.38
C ALA A 693 18.79 10.56 -11.87
N ALA A 694 18.75 10.86 -10.56
CA ALA A 694 19.59 11.89 -9.96
C ALA A 694 21.07 11.46 -9.88
N LEU A 695 21.32 10.20 -9.52
CA LEU A 695 22.68 9.69 -9.31
C LEU A 695 23.36 9.20 -10.61
N PHE A 696 22.58 8.70 -11.56
CA PHE A 696 23.03 8.11 -12.83
C PHE A 696 22.25 8.67 -14.03
N PRO A 697 22.21 10.01 -14.23
CA PRO A 697 21.44 10.63 -15.31
C PRO A 697 21.81 10.10 -16.71
N GLU A 698 23.06 9.68 -16.90
CA GLU A 698 23.53 9.07 -18.14
C GLU A 698 22.80 7.77 -18.52
N ARG A 699 22.22 7.06 -17.54
CA ARG A 699 21.45 5.82 -17.74
C ARG A 699 19.97 6.07 -18.06
N PHE A 700 19.49 7.30 -17.90
CA PHE A 700 18.09 7.69 -18.08
C PHE A 700 17.93 8.74 -19.18
N SER A 701 18.83 8.74 -20.17
CA SER A 701 18.67 9.55 -21.36
C SER A 701 17.35 9.24 -22.07
N THR A 702 16.58 10.27 -22.42
CA THR A 702 15.31 10.10 -23.13
C THR A 702 15.48 9.31 -24.43
N CYS A 703 16.62 9.46 -25.12
CA CYS A 703 16.92 8.72 -26.33
C CYS A 703 17.03 7.20 -26.07
N ASP A 704 17.64 6.79 -24.96
CA ASP A 704 17.77 5.38 -24.58
C ASP A 704 16.43 4.78 -24.20
N LEU A 705 15.66 5.50 -23.37
CA LEU A 705 14.34 5.07 -22.94
C LEU A 705 13.38 4.91 -24.15
N LEU A 706 13.38 5.88 -25.07
CA LEU A 706 12.59 5.81 -26.31
C LEU A 706 13.06 4.70 -27.26
N GLY A 707 14.38 4.51 -27.38
CA GLY A 707 14.96 3.44 -28.19
C GLY A 707 14.50 2.06 -27.71
N SER A 708 14.42 1.87 -26.40
CA SER A 708 13.91 0.64 -25.83
C SER A 708 12.38 0.48 -25.96
N LEU A 709 11.60 1.53 -25.79
CA LEU A 709 10.14 1.48 -26.04
C LEU A 709 9.80 1.06 -27.47
N ARG A 710 10.58 1.52 -28.47
CA ARG A 710 10.42 1.10 -29.87
C ARG A 710 10.65 -0.40 -30.06
N ARG A 711 11.58 -1.00 -29.30
CA ARG A 711 11.87 -2.45 -29.37
C ARG A 711 10.66 -3.30 -28.98
N TYR A 712 9.91 -2.89 -27.95
CA TYR A 712 8.74 -3.64 -27.49
C TYR A 712 7.52 -3.48 -28.42
N GLY A 713 7.27 -2.26 -28.89
CA GLY A 713 6.12 -2.01 -29.78
C GLY A 713 6.22 -2.71 -31.14
N TRP A 714 7.43 -2.93 -31.66
CA TRP A 714 7.64 -3.57 -32.96
C TRP A 714 7.62 -5.11 -32.89
N ALA A 715 8.00 -5.69 -31.74
CA ALA A 715 7.96 -7.14 -31.55
C ALA A 715 6.51 -7.69 -31.48
N ASP A 716 5.58 -6.95 -30.87
CA ASP A 716 4.17 -7.36 -30.76
C ASP A 716 3.34 -7.07 -32.03
N GLY A 717 3.82 -6.18 -32.92
CA GLY A 717 3.13 -5.89 -34.18
C GLY A 717 3.34 -6.95 -35.29
N HIS A 718 4.35 -7.80 -35.15
CA HIS A 718 4.62 -8.93 -36.05
C HIS A 718 3.96 -10.25 -35.59
N VAL A 719 2.85 -10.14 -34.85
CA VAL A 719 1.94 -11.26 -34.60
C VAL A 719 1.44 -11.82 -35.93
N ASP A 720 1.88 -13.04 -36.22
CA ASP A 720 1.21 -14.03 -37.06
C ASP A 720 0.99 -13.69 -38.55
N ILE A 721 1.95 -13.06 -39.23
CA ILE A 721 2.24 -13.54 -40.59
C ILE A 721 3.03 -14.82 -40.42
N LYS A 722 2.33 -15.92 -40.11
CA LYS A 722 2.84 -17.27 -40.34
C LYS A 722 3.32 -17.29 -41.79
N SER A 723 4.63 -17.35 -41.93
CA SER A 723 5.35 -17.79 -43.11
C SER A 723 4.85 -19.19 -43.48
N ALA A 724 3.68 -19.27 -44.10
CA ALA A 724 3.13 -20.48 -44.70
C ALA A 724 3.80 -20.80 -46.05
N THR A 725 4.95 -20.20 -46.37
CA THR A 725 5.61 -20.35 -47.69
C THR A 725 7.14 -20.41 -47.66
N LEU A 726 7.79 -20.58 -46.50
CA LEU A 726 9.21 -20.98 -46.44
C LEU A 726 9.37 -22.27 -45.63
N ASP A 727 8.93 -23.37 -46.26
CA ASP A 727 9.21 -24.73 -45.83
C ASP A 727 10.72 -25.05 -45.90
N ASP A 728 11.23 -25.58 -44.79
CA ASP A 728 12.24 -26.65 -44.65
C ASP A 728 13.68 -26.55 -45.20
N GLN A 729 14.14 -25.45 -45.81
CA GLN A 729 15.57 -25.35 -46.24
C GLN A 729 16.40 -24.21 -45.65
N VAL A 730 15.83 -23.34 -44.81
CA VAL A 730 16.66 -22.43 -44.01
C VAL A 730 17.21 -23.23 -42.83
N LEU A 731 18.36 -23.86 -43.08
CA LEU A 731 19.24 -24.49 -42.11
C LEU A 731 19.09 -23.81 -40.74
N ARG A 732 18.70 -24.61 -39.74
CA ARG A 732 18.92 -24.29 -38.34
C ARG A 732 20.44 -24.17 -38.13
N PHE A 733 21.02 -23.05 -38.55
CA PHE A 733 22.29 -22.61 -38.01
C PHE A 733 21.98 -22.34 -36.54
N GLU A 734 22.37 -23.26 -35.66
CA GLU A 734 22.86 -22.82 -34.36
C GLU A 734 24.09 -21.99 -34.71
N PRO A 735 24.02 -20.65 -34.63
CA PRO A 735 25.18 -19.84 -34.91
C PRO A 735 26.18 -20.19 -33.81
N THR A 736 27.15 -21.04 -34.15
CA THR A 736 28.33 -21.24 -33.32
C THR A 736 29.10 -19.94 -33.44
N VAL A 737 28.75 -18.97 -32.60
CA VAL A 737 29.48 -17.71 -32.47
C VAL A 737 30.85 -18.06 -31.91
N ASN A 738 31.78 -18.27 -32.84
CA ASN A 738 33.18 -18.53 -32.58
C ASN A 738 34.00 -17.53 -33.41
N ILE A 739 35.27 -17.37 -33.02
CA ILE A 739 36.16 -16.38 -33.62
C ILE A 739 36.35 -16.65 -35.12
N GLU A 740 36.35 -17.91 -35.55
CA GLU A 740 36.58 -18.29 -36.95
C GLU A 740 35.41 -17.92 -37.87
N ASN A 741 34.17 -18.15 -37.43
CA ASN A 741 32.96 -17.71 -38.10
C ASN A 741 32.84 -16.18 -38.11
N THR A 742 33.20 -15.55 -36.99
CA THR A 742 33.26 -14.09 -36.86
C THR A 742 34.24 -13.49 -37.88
N LYS A 743 35.43 -14.09 -38.00
CA LYS A 743 36.45 -13.71 -38.98
C LYS A 743 35.97 -13.87 -40.40
N LYS A 744 35.40 -15.02 -40.73
CA LYS A 744 34.85 -15.27 -42.06
C LYS A 744 33.76 -14.26 -42.43
N ALA A 745 32.84 -13.97 -41.50
CA ALA A 745 31.78 -12.98 -41.70
C ALA A 745 32.35 -11.57 -41.89
N ALA A 746 33.33 -11.17 -41.07
CA ALA A 746 33.98 -9.87 -41.17
C ALA A 746 34.80 -9.72 -42.47
N ASP A 747 35.47 -10.77 -42.94
CA ASP A 747 36.23 -10.78 -44.20
C ASP A 747 35.31 -10.70 -45.43
N GLU A 748 34.15 -11.35 -45.37
CA GLU A 748 33.16 -11.30 -46.44
C GLU A 748 32.27 -10.03 -46.38
N ALA A 749 32.35 -9.20 -45.34
CA ALA A 749 31.39 -8.11 -45.08
C ALA A 749 31.25 -7.09 -46.23
N LEU A 750 32.35 -6.74 -46.93
CA LEU A 750 32.30 -5.82 -48.07
C LEU A 750 31.80 -6.47 -49.37
N LEU A 751 32.02 -7.78 -49.53
CA LEU A 751 31.62 -8.53 -50.73
C LEU A 751 30.19 -9.09 -50.61
N LYS A 752 29.75 -9.42 -49.40
CA LYS A 752 28.46 -10.05 -49.08
C LYS A 752 27.87 -9.46 -47.79
N PRO A 753 27.41 -8.20 -47.81
CA PRO A 753 26.90 -7.51 -46.61
C PRO A 753 25.75 -8.26 -45.92
N MET A 754 24.93 -9.02 -46.67
CA MET A 754 23.83 -9.82 -46.11
C MET A 754 24.31 -10.89 -45.10
N VAL A 755 25.48 -11.50 -45.31
CA VAL A 755 26.03 -12.50 -44.37
C VAL A 755 26.35 -11.83 -43.05
N MET A 756 26.92 -10.61 -43.11
CA MET A 756 27.28 -9.85 -41.92
C MET A 756 26.05 -9.26 -41.21
N LEU A 757 25.05 -8.80 -41.95
CA LEU A 757 23.77 -8.36 -41.37
C LEU A 757 23.10 -9.49 -40.58
N GLN A 758 23.04 -10.69 -41.16
CA GLN A 758 22.50 -11.86 -40.48
C GLN A 758 23.35 -12.27 -39.28
N PHE A 759 24.68 -12.16 -39.37
CA PHE A 759 25.57 -12.46 -38.25
C PHE A 759 25.39 -11.46 -37.09
N LEU A 760 25.18 -10.16 -37.36
CA LEU A 760 24.85 -9.17 -36.34
C LEU A 760 23.48 -9.44 -35.70
N ASP A 761 22.49 -9.86 -36.49
CA ASP A 761 21.19 -10.32 -35.98
C ASP A 761 21.32 -11.56 -35.08
N ASP A 762 22.17 -12.50 -35.46
CA ASP A 762 22.42 -13.71 -34.68
C ASP A 762 23.19 -13.39 -33.39
N LEU A 763 24.15 -12.46 -33.43
CA LEU A 763 24.86 -11.96 -32.26
C LEU A 763 23.95 -11.26 -31.26
N ASP A 764 23.00 -10.46 -31.74
CA ASP A 764 22.00 -9.77 -30.90
C ASP A 764 21.06 -10.78 -30.21
N ARG A 765 20.98 -12.02 -30.73
CA ARG A 765 20.18 -13.12 -30.18
C ARG A 765 20.96 -14.06 -29.27
N VAL A 766 22.29 -13.93 -29.14
CA VAL A 766 23.07 -14.82 -28.27
C VAL A 766 22.86 -14.47 -26.79
N PRO A 767 22.40 -15.42 -25.95
CA PRO A 767 22.26 -15.17 -24.52
C PRO A 767 23.62 -14.96 -23.84
N THR A 768 23.67 -14.03 -22.91
CA THR A 768 24.86 -13.65 -22.14
C THR A 768 25.08 -14.60 -20.94
N GLU A 769 25.30 -15.90 -21.18
CA GLU A 769 25.55 -16.88 -20.10
C GLU A 769 27.01 -16.85 -19.61
N LYS A 770 27.26 -16.89 -18.28
CA LYS A 770 28.61 -16.74 -17.68
C LYS A 770 29.74 -17.54 -18.34
N LYS A 771 29.50 -18.78 -18.75
CA LYS A 771 30.54 -19.62 -19.40
C LYS A 771 30.87 -19.14 -20.81
N ILE A 772 29.91 -18.54 -21.49
CA ILE A 772 30.03 -18.05 -22.87
C ILE A 772 30.48 -16.59 -22.90
N ILE A 773 30.30 -15.81 -21.81
CA ILE A 773 30.67 -14.37 -21.79
C ILE A 773 32.10 -14.13 -22.26
N LYS A 774 33.08 -14.93 -21.80
CA LYS A 774 34.47 -14.71 -22.22
C LYS A 774 34.63 -14.93 -23.73
N GLU A 775 34.14 -16.05 -24.25
CA GLU A 775 34.23 -16.38 -25.68
C GLU A 775 33.43 -15.38 -26.54
N LEU A 776 32.27 -14.93 -26.06
CA LEU A 776 31.44 -13.93 -26.71
C LEU A 776 32.14 -12.56 -26.74
N VAL A 777 32.72 -12.13 -25.61
CA VAL A 777 33.50 -10.88 -25.54
C VAL A 777 34.71 -10.99 -26.47
N ASP A 778 35.45 -12.09 -26.46
CA ASP A 778 36.59 -12.31 -27.36
C ASP A 778 36.14 -12.24 -28.84
N CYS A 779 35.01 -12.86 -29.19
CA CYS A 779 34.41 -12.77 -30.53
C CYS A 779 33.99 -11.33 -30.88
N GLN A 780 33.34 -10.61 -29.98
CA GLN A 780 32.86 -9.24 -30.22
C GLN A 780 34.00 -8.22 -30.27
N VAL A 781 35.04 -8.38 -29.44
CA VAL A 781 36.29 -7.61 -29.53
C VAL A 781 36.94 -7.84 -30.88
N PHE A 782 37.07 -9.10 -31.30
CA PHE A 782 37.60 -9.45 -32.60
C PHE A 782 36.77 -8.84 -33.75
N LEU A 783 35.44 -8.92 -33.64
CA LEU A 783 34.51 -8.32 -34.59
C LEU A 783 34.74 -6.83 -34.75
N ILE A 784 34.87 -6.09 -33.64
CA ILE A 784 35.11 -4.64 -33.67
C ILE A 784 36.45 -4.33 -34.34
N LYS A 785 37.52 -5.07 -34.00
CA LYS A 785 38.85 -4.88 -34.61
C LYS A 785 38.84 -5.05 -36.12
N GLU A 786 38.13 -6.06 -36.63
CA GLU A 786 38.12 -6.37 -38.07
C GLU A 786 37.06 -5.59 -38.85
N LEU A 787 35.88 -5.38 -38.27
CA LEU A 787 34.74 -4.81 -38.97
C LEU A 787 34.78 -3.28 -38.99
N VAL A 788 35.09 -2.61 -37.87
CA VAL A 788 35.03 -1.14 -37.81
C VAL A 788 35.91 -0.47 -38.86
N PRO A 789 37.17 -0.90 -39.11
CA PRO A 789 37.96 -0.36 -40.21
C PRO A 789 37.32 -0.52 -41.59
N LYS A 790 36.59 -1.62 -41.83
CA LYS A 790 35.86 -1.87 -43.08
C LYS A 790 34.61 -0.99 -43.19
N LEU A 791 33.94 -0.72 -42.07
CA LEU A 791 32.77 0.18 -42.01
C LEU A 791 33.14 1.65 -42.26
N LEU A 792 34.36 2.06 -41.88
CA LEU A 792 34.89 3.39 -42.18
C LEU A 792 35.20 3.60 -43.66
N ASN A 793 35.26 2.53 -44.46
CA ASN A 793 35.51 2.66 -45.88
C ASN A 793 34.29 3.32 -46.57
N PRO A 794 34.50 4.40 -47.36
CA PRO A 794 33.43 4.99 -48.17
C PRO A 794 32.78 4.01 -49.17
N SER A 795 33.37 2.87 -49.51
CA SER A 795 32.67 1.88 -50.35
C SER A 795 31.67 1.02 -49.58
N CYS A 796 31.63 1.10 -48.24
CA CYS A 796 30.76 0.27 -47.42
C CYS A 796 29.27 0.60 -47.62
N HIS A 797 28.43 -0.44 -47.56
CA HIS A 797 26.98 -0.30 -47.62
C HIS A 797 26.44 0.34 -46.34
N GLU A 798 25.64 1.40 -46.49
CA GLU A 798 25.04 2.15 -45.38
C GLU A 798 24.19 1.26 -44.45
N CYS A 799 23.43 0.32 -45.00
CA CYS A 799 22.63 -0.62 -44.21
C CYS A 799 23.46 -1.45 -43.23
N LEU A 800 24.71 -1.78 -43.58
CA LEU A 800 25.61 -2.50 -42.70
C LEU A 800 26.13 -1.61 -41.57
N GLN A 801 26.46 -0.35 -41.89
CA GLN A 801 26.86 0.65 -40.89
C GLN A 801 25.71 0.90 -39.90
N GLU A 802 24.50 1.13 -40.38
CA GLU A 802 23.31 1.33 -39.54
C GLU A 802 23.03 0.11 -38.65
N LYS A 803 23.12 -1.10 -39.20
CA LYS A 803 22.92 -2.34 -38.43
C LYS A 803 23.96 -2.50 -37.33
N PHE A 804 25.22 -2.18 -37.62
CA PHE A 804 26.27 -2.16 -36.60
C PHE A 804 25.98 -1.12 -35.51
N CYS A 805 25.54 0.08 -35.87
CA CYS A 805 25.19 1.12 -34.89
C CYS A 805 24.05 0.67 -33.98
N ILE A 806 23.01 0.05 -34.56
CA ILE A 806 21.89 -0.52 -33.80
C ILE A 806 22.39 -1.60 -32.84
N TRP A 807 23.17 -2.57 -33.35
CA TRP A 807 23.75 -3.63 -32.53
C TRP A 807 24.62 -3.08 -31.39
N PHE A 808 25.53 -2.14 -31.69
CA PHE A 808 26.44 -1.56 -30.70
C PHE A 808 25.68 -0.78 -29.62
N ASN A 809 24.69 0.02 -30.01
CA ASN A 809 23.84 0.75 -29.07
C ASN A 809 22.92 -0.20 -28.27
N ASN A 810 22.62 -1.39 -28.79
CA ASN A 810 21.85 -2.42 -28.10
C ASN A 810 22.69 -3.29 -27.15
N LEU A 811 24.02 -3.19 -27.18
CA LEU A 811 24.89 -3.95 -26.28
C LEU A 811 24.50 -3.71 -24.82
N ASP A 812 24.46 -4.80 -24.06
CA ASP A 812 24.25 -4.81 -22.61
C ASP A 812 25.20 -3.82 -21.91
N ALA A 813 24.72 -3.18 -20.84
CA ALA A 813 25.50 -2.27 -20.00
C ALA A 813 26.79 -2.90 -19.45
N ILE A 814 26.88 -4.23 -19.38
CA ILE A 814 28.07 -5.01 -19.02
C ILE A 814 29.02 -5.18 -20.21
N LEU A 815 28.50 -5.50 -21.40
CA LEU A 815 29.31 -5.77 -22.60
C LEU A 815 29.86 -4.49 -23.23
N ARG A 816 29.08 -3.41 -23.26
CA ARG A 816 29.48 -2.15 -23.91
C ARG A 816 30.78 -1.59 -23.33
N PRO A 817 30.97 -1.47 -22.01
CA PRO A 817 32.26 -1.06 -21.45
C PRO A 817 33.40 -1.98 -21.90
N LEU A 818 33.19 -3.31 -22.00
CA LEU A 818 34.23 -4.29 -22.38
C LEU A 818 34.68 -4.11 -23.83
N LEU A 819 33.78 -3.68 -24.69
CA LEU A 819 34.01 -3.49 -26.11
C LEU A 819 34.52 -2.09 -26.45
N LEU A 820 34.22 -1.11 -25.60
CA LEU A 820 34.49 0.29 -25.84
C LEU A 820 35.98 0.63 -26.03
N PRO A 821 36.95 0.12 -25.24
CA PRO A 821 38.36 0.36 -25.48
C PRO A 821 38.80 -0.03 -26.90
N THR A 822 38.33 -1.19 -27.36
CA THR A 822 38.62 -1.71 -28.69
C THR A 822 37.97 -0.84 -29.77
N PHE A 823 36.72 -0.44 -29.56
CA PHE A 823 36.02 0.46 -30.47
C PHE A 823 36.76 1.79 -30.61
N ILE A 824 37.16 2.39 -29.49
CA ILE A 824 37.88 3.68 -29.47
C ILE A 824 39.24 3.54 -30.14
N GLU A 825 40.00 2.49 -29.84
CA GLU A 825 41.29 2.20 -30.49
C GLU A 825 41.16 2.14 -32.02
N THR A 826 40.09 1.51 -32.54
CA THR A 826 39.89 1.36 -33.98
C THR A 826 39.48 2.66 -34.71
N ILE A 827 38.76 3.56 -34.03
CA ILE A 827 38.28 4.83 -34.62
C ILE A 827 39.25 6.01 -34.45
N LEU A 828 40.17 5.96 -33.48
CA LEU A 828 41.13 7.05 -33.27
C LEU A 828 42.15 7.13 -34.43
N ASP A 829 42.48 8.36 -34.83
CA ASP A 829 43.48 8.59 -35.87
C ASP A 829 44.90 8.50 -35.28
N THR A 830 45.59 7.41 -35.60
CA THR A 830 46.99 7.19 -35.19
C THR A 830 48.00 7.66 -36.24
N SER A 831 47.54 8.14 -37.39
CA SER A 831 48.41 8.54 -38.50
C SER A 831 48.94 9.98 -38.39
N CYS A 832 48.37 10.79 -37.49
CA CYS A 832 48.73 12.20 -37.26
C CYS A 832 50.07 12.42 -36.51
N GLU A 833 51.01 11.46 -36.54
CA GLU A 833 52.30 11.57 -35.84
C GLU A 833 53.29 12.54 -36.54
N SER A 834 53.02 13.00 -37.77
CA SER A 834 54.03 13.70 -38.59
C SER A 834 53.99 15.23 -38.63
N GLU A 835 52.93 15.93 -38.20
CA GLU A 835 52.84 17.41 -38.41
C GLU A 835 52.26 18.23 -37.24
N ILE A 836 51.91 17.64 -36.10
CA ILE A 836 51.30 18.39 -34.98
C ILE A 836 52.36 18.88 -33.99
N ASP A 837 52.28 20.18 -33.67
CA ASP A 837 53.01 20.93 -32.65
C ASP A 837 53.26 20.10 -31.36
N LEU A 838 54.44 20.28 -30.74
CA LEU A 838 55.02 19.40 -29.70
C LEU A 838 54.07 19.03 -28.55
N LYS A 839 53.04 19.85 -28.29
CA LYS A 839 52.02 19.63 -27.24
C LYS A 839 50.90 18.67 -27.65
N GLY A 840 50.45 18.68 -28.90
CA GLY A 840 49.37 17.81 -29.39
C GLY A 840 49.82 16.36 -29.58
N THR A 841 51.04 16.21 -30.11
CA THR A 841 51.74 14.91 -30.17
C THR A 841 51.96 14.33 -28.78
N THR A 842 52.24 15.15 -27.76
CA THR A 842 52.36 14.68 -26.37
C THR A 842 51.05 14.14 -25.82
N LEU A 843 49.89 14.72 -26.16
CA LEU A 843 48.59 14.27 -25.64
C LEU A 843 48.08 13.02 -26.37
N MET A 844 48.25 12.91 -27.68
CA MET A 844 47.92 11.68 -28.43
C MET A 844 48.93 10.56 -28.16
N ALA A 845 50.22 10.86 -28.00
CA ALA A 845 51.20 9.89 -27.53
C ALA A 845 50.93 9.51 -26.08
N LYS A 846 50.51 10.44 -25.21
CA LYS A 846 50.09 10.14 -23.84
C LYS A 846 48.81 9.34 -23.85
N LEU A 847 47.82 9.60 -24.69
CA LEU A 847 46.59 8.82 -24.80
C LEU A 847 46.88 7.43 -25.34
N LYS A 848 47.63 7.31 -26.44
CA LYS A 848 48.08 6.04 -27.02
C LYS A 848 48.89 5.26 -25.99
N ARG A 849 49.82 5.93 -25.29
CA ARG A 849 50.57 5.37 -24.17
C ARG A 849 49.66 5.00 -23.00
N THR A 850 48.66 5.79 -22.62
CA THR A 850 47.69 5.41 -21.59
C THR A 850 46.92 4.19 -22.08
N VAL A 851 46.33 4.19 -23.27
CA VAL A 851 45.59 3.07 -23.88
C VAL A 851 46.45 1.81 -24.00
N SER A 852 47.76 1.92 -24.26
CA SER A 852 48.69 0.78 -24.40
C SER A 852 49.44 0.40 -23.12
N GLU A 853 49.61 1.31 -22.14
CA GLU A 853 50.09 1.05 -20.76
C GLU A 853 48.93 0.62 -19.85
N LEU A 854 47.68 0.70 -20.33
CA LEU A 854 46.45 0.22 -19.68
C LEU A 854 46.29 -1.31 -19.74
N ASP A 855 47.39 -2.05 -19.61
CA ASP A 855 47.39 -3.42 -19.06
C ASP A 855 46.88 -3.43 -17.59
N MET A 856 46.62 -2.24 -17.02
CA MET A 856 46.00 -1.96 -15.71
C MET A 856 44.45 -2.07 -15.68
N GLY A 857 43.83 -2.59 -16.75
CA GLY A 857 42.41 -2.99 -16.74
C GLY A 857 41.43 -1.90 -17.19
N MET A 858 40.31 -2.39 -17.74
CA MET A 858 39.07 -1.73 -18.16
C MET A 858 38.69 -0.38 -17.51
N LEU A 859 38.95 -0.20 -16.22
CA LEU A 859 38.58 0.99 -15.45
C LEU A 859 39.34 2.24 -15.89
N GLY A 860 40.59 2.12 -16.37
CA GLY A 860 41.40 3.29 -16.69
C GLY A 860 41.04 3.98 -18.01
N VAL A 861 40.60 3.23 -19.03
CA VAL A 861 40.08 3.83 -20.28
C VAL A 861 38.80 4.62 -19.97
N HIS A 862 37.88 3.99 -19.22
CA HIS A 862 36.63 4.63 -18.81
C HIS A 862 36.88 5.93 -18.05
N ASN A 863 37.77 5.93 -17.05
CA ASN A 863 38.12 7.13 -16.29
C ASN A 863 38.70 8.24 -17.16
N THR A 864 39.56 7.90 -18.13
CA THR A 864 40.14 8.89 -19.04
C THR A 864 39.06 9.56 -19.89
N LEU A 865 38.11 8.78 -20.41
CA LEU A 865 36.99 9.31 -21.20
C LEU A 865 36.00 10.10 -20.36
N VAL A 866 35.77 9.70 -19.11
CA VAL A 866 34.98 10.49 -18.16
C VAL A 866 35.65 11.83 -17.90
N GLN A 867 36.98 11.90 -17.77
CA GLN A 867 37.68 13.17 -17.56
C GLN A 867 37.76 14.03 -18.82
N GLN A 868 37.89 13.39 -19.99
CA GLN A 868 38.13 14.06 -21.28
C GLN A 868 37.25 13.48 -22.39
N PRO A 869 35.92 13.69 -22.36
CA PRO A 869 35.00 13.17 -23.38
C PRO A 869 35.33 13.64 -24.81
N MET A 870 36.00 14.78 -24.95
CA MET A 870 36.45 15.31 -26.25
C MET A 870 37.40 14.39 -27.03
N ILE A 871 38.05 13.43 -26.37
CA ILE A 871 38.88 12.42 -27.05
C ILE A 871 38.09 11.68 -28.13
N LEU A 872 36.78 11.49 -27.94
CA LEU A 872 35.90 10.82 -28.91
C LEU A 872 35.76 11.58 -30.23
N LEU A 873 36.08 12.88 -30.25
CA LEU A 873 36.08 13.71 -31.46
C LEU A 873 37.43 13.67 -32.21
N ALA A 874 38.49 13.12 -31.61
CA ALA A 874 39.79 12.93 -32.26
C ALA A 874 39.84 11.63 -33.09
N CYS A 875 38.74 11.32 -33.76
CA CYS A 875 38.57 10.13 -34.60
C CYS A 875 39.00 10.38 -36.05
N LYS A 876 39.22 9.28 -36.78
CA LYS A 876 39.52 9.24 -38.21
C LYS A 876 38.53 10.06 -39.01
N ARG A 877 39.01 10.82 -40.00
CA ARG A 877 38.18 11.75 -40.78
C ARG A 877 37.03 11.04 -41.51
N GLU A 878 37.26 9.81 -41.93
CA GLU A 878 36.29 8.94 -42.59
C GLU A 878 35.06 8.67 -41.72
N LEU A 879 35.21 8.66 -40.38
CA LEU A 879 34.09 8.39 -39.47
C LEU A 879 32.98 9.43 -39.62
N TYR A 880 33.35 10.69 -39.85
CA TYR A 880 32.43 11.81 -40.07
C TYR A 880 31.67 11.72 -41.40
N GLN A 881 31.92 10.70 -42.22
CA GLN A 881 31.21 10.43 -43.47
C GLN A 881 30.35 9.15 -43.39
N THR A 882 30.19 8.57 -42.18
CA THR A 882 29.51 7.28 -41.98
C THR A 882 28.46 7.36 -40.87
N SER A 883 27.52 6.39 -40.86
CA SER A 883 26.52 6.29 -39.81
C SER A 883 27.11 5.96 -38.43
N LEU A 884 28.38 5.50 -38.36
CA LEU A 884 29.11 5.27 -37.11
C LEU A 884 29.26 6.52 -36.26
N LEU A 885 29.18 7.71 -36.85
CA LEU A 885 29.14 8.96 -36.12
C LEU A 885 28.01 8.99 -35.08
N SER A 886 26.89 8.32 -35.33
CA SER A 886 25.80 8.21 -34.35
C SER A 886 26.23 7.53 -33.06
N VAL A 887 27.07 6.49 -33.13
CA VAL A 887 27.63 5.80 -31.95
C VAL A 887 28.59 6.72 -31.20
N VAL A 888 29.44 7.46 -31.92
CA VAL A 888 30.38 8.41 -31.30
C VAL A 888 29.64 9.54 -30.59
N LEU A 889 28.62 10.14 -31.23
CA LEU A 889 27.81 11.19 -30.62
C LEU A 889 27.01 10.67 -29.41
N PHE A 890 26.53 9.43 -29.48
CA PHE A 890 25.88 8.77 -28.37
C PHE A 890 26.84 8.60 -27.17
N LEU A 891 28.02 8.02 -27.40
CA LEU A 891 29.06 7.88 -26.37
C LEU A 891 29.50 9.25 -25.84
N LEU A 892 29.62 10.25 -26.71
CA LEU A 892 29.98 11.61 -26.32
C LEU A 892 28.95 12.20 -25.36
N GLN A 893 27.65 11.99 -25.60
CA GLN A 893 26.60 12.40 -24.66
C GLN A 893 26.71 11.69 -23.31
N GLU A 894 26.92 10.37 -23.33
CA GLU A 894 27.06 9.54 -22.12
C GLU A 894 28.25 10.02 -21.28
N TYR A 895 29.43 10.12 -21.90
CA TYR A 895 30.67 10.55 -21.22
C TYR A 895 30.66 12.01 -20.82
N ARG A 896 30.01 12.89 -21.57
CA ARG A 896 29.78 14.29 -21.16
C ARG A 896 28.92 14.36 -19.89
N THR A 897 27.88 13.54 -19.82
CA THR A 897 27.00 13.48 -18.64
C THR A 897 27.75 12.94 -17.42
N LEU A 898 28.54 11.87 -17.61
CA LEU A 898 29.44 11.31 -16.60
C LEU A 898 30.49 12.33 -16.13
N ASN A 899 31.10 13.06 -17.06
CA ASN A 899 32.08 14.11 -16.79
C ASN A 899 31.50 15.19 -15.88
N ARG A 900 30.35 15.76 -16.27
CA ARG A 900 29.64 16.77 -15.48
C ARG A 900 29.32 16.27 -14.07
N ARG A 901 28.84 15.03 -13.95
CA ARG A 901 28.57 14.41 -12.66
C ARG A 901 29.83 14.30 -11.79
N ALA A 902 30.90 13.75 -12.35
CA ALA A 902 32.17 13.57 -11.63
C ALA A 902 32.74 14.92 -11.14
N PHE A 903 32.63 15.98 -11.95
CA PHE A 903 33.06 17.32 -11.55
C PHE A 903 32.20 17.95 -10.47
N LEU A 904 30.87 17.78 -10.52
CA LEU A 904 29.98 18.25 -9.46
C LEU A 904 30.27 17.54 -8.12
N GLU A 905 30.65 16.27 -8.15
CA GLU A 905 31.07 15.54 -6.95
C GLU A 905 32.38 16.06 -6.37
N ILE A 906 33.36 16.40 -7.22
CA ILE A 906 34.60 17.05 -6.78
C ILE A 906 34.30 18.38 -6.10
N VAL A 907 33.39 19.18 -6.64
CA VAL A 907 32.96 20.46 -6.02
C VAL A 907 32.36 20.22 -4.63
N LEU A 908 31.44 19.27 -4.51
CA LEU A 908 30.79 18.96 -3.22
C LEU A 908 31.82 18.52 -2.16
N GLN A 909 32.80 17.71 -2.55
CA GLN A 909 33.88 17.24 -1.66
C GLN A 909 34.86 18.36 -1.28
N SER A 910 35.16 19.28 -2.20
CA SER A 910 36.12 20.37 -1.97
C SER A 910 35.62 21.45 -1.01
N SER A 911 34.33 21.49 -0.70
CA SER A 911 33.74 22.50 0.18
C SER A 911 34.27 22.46 1.63
N GLU A 912 34.89 21.35 2.03
CA GLU A 912 35.51 21.19 3.34
C GLU A 912 37.02 21.50 3.36
N THR A 913 37.69 21.54 2.21
CA THR A 913 39.14 21.80 2.13
C THR A 913 39.43 23.28 1.87
N GLU A 914 40.51 23.82 2.44
CA GLU A 914 40.89 25.25 2.29
C GLU A 914 41.06 25.69 0.82
N GLU A 915 41.36 24.76 -0.08
CA GLU A 915 41.31 24.93 -1.53
C GLU A 915 39.86 24.87 -2.04
N ASN A 916 39.08 25.88 -1.70
CA ASN A 916 37.70 26.03 -2.18
C ASN A 916 37.69 26.28 -3.70
N ILE A 917 37.60 25.21 -4.49
CA ILE A 917 37.25 25.30 -5.91
C ILE A 917 35.81 25.81 -5.95
N LYS A 918 35.61 27.02 -6.51
CA LYS A 918 34.27 27.60 -6.59
C LYS A 918 33.44 26.79 -7.59
N SER A 919 32.22 26.40 -7.18
CA SER A 919 31.25 25.73 -8.07
C SER A 919 31.09 26.46 -9.40
N GLU A 920 31.07 27.79 -9.38
CA GLU A 920 30.97 28.65 -10.57
C GLU A 920 32.15 28.47 -11.54
N GLU A 921 33.37 28.22 -11.05
CA GLU A 921 34.54 28.01 -11.89
C GLU A 921 34.49 26.65 -12.61
N VAL A 922 34.01 25.62 -11.91
CA VAL A 922 33.80 24.29 -12.49
C VAL A 922 32.67 24.31 -13.51
N GLU A 923 31.55 24.95 -13.20
CA GLU A 923 30.46 25.14 -14.17
C GLU A 923 30.93 25.90 -15.42
N SER A 924 31.74 26.96 -15.24
CA SER A 924 32.32 27.71 -16.35
C SER A 924 33.28 26.87 -17.19
N ALA A 925 34.10 26.02 -16.56
CA ALA A 925 35.00 25.11 -17.26
C ALA A 925 34.25 24.04 -18.06
N LEU A 926 33.20 23.45 -17.47
CA LEU A 926 32.31 22.49 -18.14
C LEU A 926 31.56 23.14 -19.31
N LEU A 927 31.15 24.39 -19.16
CA LEU A 927 30.51 25.16 -20.24
C LEU A 927 31.48 25.43 -21.39
N ALA A 928 32.73 25.78 -21.09
CA ALA A 928 33.77 25.98 -22.08
C ALA A 928 34.10 24.69 -22.83
N GLN A 929 34.13 23.55 -22.13
CA GLN A 929 34.31 22.22 -22.72
C GLN A 929 33.17 21.87 -23.69
N ASP A 930 31.92 22.07 -23.26
CA ASP A 930 30.76 21.86 -24.13
C ASP A 930 30.80 22.77 -25.37
N SER A 931 31.24 24.03 -25.20
CA SER A 931 31.40 24.95 -26.33
C SER A 931 32.46 24.45 -27.31
N ALA A 932 33.61 23.99 -26.80
CA ALA A 932 34.66 23.40 -27.61
C ALA A 932 34.17 22.16 -28.38
N MET A 933 33.36 21.31 -27.74
CA MET A 933 32.72 20.17 -28.40
C MET A 933 31.80 20.61 -29.56
N CYS A 934 30.94 21.60 -29.32
CA CYS A 934 30.09 22.18 -30.37
C CYS A 934 30.93 22.72 -31.54
N HIS A 935 32.02 23.42 -31.24
CA HIS A 935 32.91 23.98 -32.24
C HIS A 935 33.55 22.92 -33.13
N VAL A 936 34.12 21.87 -32.54
CA VAL A 936 34.74 20.78 -33.29
C VAL A 936 33.71 20.14 -34.22
N LEU A 937 32.50 19.88 -33.74
CA LEU A 937 31.43 19.29 -34.54
C LEU A 937 30.97 20.21 -35.68
N LEU A 938 30.86 21.52 -35.45
CA LEU A 938 30.50 22.50 -36.48
C LEU A 938 31.62 22.69 -37.52
N GLU A 939 32.88 22.62 -37.10
CA GLU A 939 34.04 22.70 -37.99
C GLU A 939 34.10 21.50 -38.93
N VAL A 940 33.80 20.30 -38.43
CA VAL A 940 33.66 19.10 -39.26
C VAL A 940 32.62 19.31 -40.36
N CYS A 941 31.44 19.87 -40.04
CA CYS A 941 30.40 20.14 -41.03
C CYS A 941 30.83 21.12 -42.15
N SER A 942 31.89 21.88 -41.90
CA SER A 942 32.32 22.96 -42.79
C SER A 942 33.57 22.63 -43.61
N SER A 943 34.38 21.67 -43.13
CA SER A 943 35.66 21.28 -43.71
C SER A 943 35.56 20.36 -44.93
N ASN A 944 34.36 19.92 -45.30
CA ASN A 944 34.11 19.05 -46.44
C ASN A 944 33.64 19.89 -47.64
N GLY A 945 34.50 20.00 -48.67
CA GLY A 945 34.19 20.71 -49.91
C GLY A 945 32.96 20.15 -50.62
N GLU A 946 32.22 21.04 -51.27
CA GLU A 946 30.95 20.82 -52.02
C GLU A 946 29.99 19.78 -51.39
N ILE A 947 28.95 20.28 -50.69
CA ILE A 947 27.86 19.57 -49.94
C ILE A 947 27.06 18.53 -50.78
N SER A 948 27.48 18.20 -51.99
CA SER A 948 26.73 17.36 -52.93
C SER A 948 26.67 15.88 -52.57
N GLU A 949 27.47 15.38 -51.63
CA GLU A 949 27.45 13.96 -51.24
C GLU A 949 26.38 13.65 -50.16
N PRO A 950 25.44 12.72 -50.43
CA PRO A 950 24.36 12.35 -49.49
C PRO A 950 24.83 11.96 -48.08
N ARG A 951 26.04 11.39 -47.96
CA ARG A 951 26.60 10.98 -46.67
C ARG A 951 27.05 12.15 -45.81
N GLN A 952 27.53 13.23 -46.41
CA GLN A 952 27.88 14.45 -45.68
C GLN A 952 26.63 15.10 -45.10
N LEU A 953 25.54 15.13 -45.87
CA LEU A 953 24.23 15.54 -45.39
C LEU A 953 23.77 14.69 -44.19
N LYS A 954 23.95 13.36 -44.25
CA LYS A 954 23.59 12.48 -43.14
C LYS A 954 24.40 12.75 -41.88
N ALA A 955 25.71 12.98 -42.02
CA ALA A 955 26.56 13.37 -40.90
C ALA A 955 26.13 14.72 -40.30
N HIS A 956 25.78 15.70 -41.14
CA HIS A 956 25.24 16.98 -40.69
C HIS A 956 23.94 16.79 -39.92
N GLU A 957 23.01 15.97 -40.42
CA GLU A 957 21.77 15.64 -39.70
C GLU A 957 22.04 15.06 -38.31
N LEU A 958 22.99 14.11 -38.20
CA LEU A 958 23.38 13.51 -36.92
C LEU A 958 23.99 14.54 -35.97
N ILE A 959 24.89 15.39 -36.47
CA ILE A 959 25.53 16.44 -35.68
C ILE A 959 24.50 17.46 -35.20
N PHE A 960 23.65 17.99 -36.09
CA PHE A 960 22.61 18.93 -35.71
C PHE A 960 21.57 18.30 -34.79
N GLY A 961 21.23 17.03 -34.99
CA GLY A 961 20.37 16.26 -34.10
C GLY A 961 20.94 16.10 -32.69
N TYR A 962 22.27 16.03 -32.56
CA TYR A 962 22.97 16.04 -31.26
C TYR A 962 23.07 17.44 -30.66
N LEU A 963 23.43 18.45 -31.46
CA LEU A 963 23.65 19.82 -31.00
C LEU A 963 22.34 20.53 -30.60
N ALA A 964 21.24 20.30 -31.31
CA ALA A 964 20.00 21.01 -31.05
C ALA A 964 19.46 20.80 -29.61
N PRO A 965 19.29 19.56 -29.10
CA PRO A 965 18.87 19.33 -27.72
C PRO A 965 19.88 19.86 -26.69
N LEU A 966 21.18 19.80 -27.02
CA LEU A 966 22.25 20.28 -26.16
C LEU A 966 22.18 21.81 -25.95
N LEU A 967 21.94 22.54 -27.05
CA LEU A 967 21.81 24.00 -27.05
C LEU A 967 20.46 24.45 -26.48
N GLU A 968 19.38 23.71 -26.72
CA GLU A 968 18.06 23.97 -26.13
C GLU A 968 18.09 23.80 -24.60
N ALA A 969 18.81 22.80 -24.10
CA ALA A 969 18.93 22.55 -22.66
C ALA A 969 19.82 23.57 -21.93
N ASN A 970 20.69 24.31 -22.63
CA ASN A 970 21.63 25.25 -22.01
C ASN A 970 21.80 26.54 -22.84
N TYR A 971 21.10 27.59 -22.41
CA TYR A 971 21.14 28.89 -23.10
C TYR A 971 22.52 29.58 -23.05
N ASP A 972 23.26 29.42 -21.96
CA ASP A 972 24.60 30.01 -21.85
C ASP A 972 25.58 29.34 -22.81
N LEU A 973 25.41 28.03 -23.04
CA LEU A 973 26.18 27.30 -24.05
C LEU A 973 25.86 27.85 -25.45
N LEU A 974 24.58 28.03 -25.77
CA LEU A 974 24.17 28.63 -27.03
C LEU A 974 24.79 30.02 -27.23
N ARG A 975 24.73 30.87 -26.21
CA ARG A 975 25.34 32.21 -26.25
C ARG A 975 26.86 32.13 -26.43
N LEU A 976 27.54 31.23 -25.72
CA LEU A 976 28.99 31.06 -25.80
C LEU A 976 29.42 30.57 -27.19
N VAL A 977 28.75 29.55 -27.72
CA VAL A 977 28.96 29.04 -29.08
C VAL A 977 28.70 30.14 -30.11
N HIS A 978 27.60 30.90 -29.99
CA HIS A 978 27.35 32.03 -30.90
C HIS A 978 28.47 33.07 -30.85
N LEU A 979 28.89 33.51 -29.67
CA LEU A 979 29.96 34.50 -29.54
C LEU A 979 31.27 34.02 -30.17
N GLN A 980 31.61 32.75 -29.98
CA GLN A 980 32.84 32.15 -30.51
C GLN A 980 32.74 31.83 -32.02
N VAL A 981 31.58 31.42 -32.53
CA VAL A 981 31.33 31.13 -33.96
C VAL A 981 31.22 32.41 -34.78
N ILE A 982 30.48 33.42 -34.31
CA ILE A 982 30.31 34.73 -34.99
C ILE A 982 31.66 35.37 -35.31
N ILE A 983 32.66 35.20 -34.44
CA ILE A 983 34.00 35.76 -34.63
C ILE A 983 34.79 35.03 -35.75
N ARG A 984 34.53 33.74 -36.00
CA ARG A 984 35.25 32.94 -37.02
C ARG A 984 34.49 32.76 -38.34
N TRP A 985 33.16 32.79 -38.33
CA TRP A 985 32.31 32.29 -39.42
C TRP A 985 31.37 33.34 -40.04
N PHE A 986 31.53 34.63 -39.71
CA PHE A 986 30.73 35.75 -40.24
C PHE A 986 30.66 35.82 -41.79
N TRP A 987 31.46 35.02 -42.49
CA TRP A 987 31.58 35.00 -43.94
C TRP A 987 31.14 33.69 -44.62
N ILE A 988 30.77 32.63 -43.89
CA ILE A 988 30.64 31.27 -44.48
C ILE A 988 29.30 30.58 -44.18
N ILE A 989 28.63 30.84 -43.05
CA ILE A 989 27.36 30.15 -42.74
C ILE A 989 26.22 30.78 -43.55
N PRO A 990 25.46 30.01 -44.36
CA PRO A 990 24.26 30.49 -45.02
C PRO A 990 23.26 30.98 -43.98
N TRP A 991 22.70 32.17 -44.20
CA TRP A 991 21.70 32.80 -43.33
C TRP A 991 20.52 31.87 -42.98
N ASP A 992 20.24 30.89 -43.84
CA ASP A 992 19.16 29.93 -43.70
C ASP A 992 19.33 29.00 -42.47
N VAL A 993 20.56 28.62 -42.13
CA VAL A 993 20.85 27.79 -40.93
C VAL A 993 20.69 28.61 -39.65
N LEU A 994 21.12 29.88 -39.68
CA LEU A 994 20.94 30.82 -38.58
C LEU A 994 19.45 31.12 -38.34
N ILE A 995 18.68 31.28 -39.42
CA ILE A 995 17.23 31.47 -39.37
C ILE A 995 16.55 30.20 -38.84
N MET A 996 16.99 28.99 -39.23
CA MET A 996 16.38 27.75 -38.74
C MET A 996 16.55 27.58 -37.21
N VAL A 997 17.75 27.88 -36.69
CA VAL A 997 18.03 27.86 -35.23
C VAL A 997 17.24 28.94 -34.49
N LEU A 998 17.11 30.14 -35.07
CA LEU A 998 16.30 31.22 -34.49
C LEU A 998 14.79 30.96 -34.58
N MET A 999 14.33 30.28 -35.62
CA MET A 999 12.90 29.96 -35.81
C MET A 999 12.41 28.85 -34.88
N ILE A 1000 13.25 27.86 -34.55
CA ILE A 1000 12.91 26.80 -33.59
C ILE A 1000 12.63 27.38 -32.19
N ASN A 1001 13.31 28.47 -31.79
CA ASN A 1001 13.13 29.12 -30.49
C ASN A 1001 11.99 30.15 -30.40
N ASN A 1002 11.43 30.60 -31.53
CA ASN A 1002 10.41 31.66 -31.55
C ASN A 1002 9.00 31.22 -31.14
N THR A 1003 8.77 29.96 -30.76
CA THR A 1003 7.44 29.47 -30.39
C THR A 1003 7.10 29.57 -28.91
N LYS A 1004 8.05 29.92 -28.02
CA LYS A 1004 7.80 29.96 -26.56
C LYS A 1004 7.92 31.32 -25.86
N PHE A 1005 8.53 32.35 -26.44
CA PHE A 1005 8.50 33.71 -25.89
C PHE A 1005 8.67 34.80 -26.96
N PRO A 1006 7.90 35.91 -26.92
CA PRO A 1006 8.13 37.06 -27.79
C PRO A 1006 9.22 37.95 -27.18
N LEU A 1007 10.48 37.75 -27.57
CA LEU A 1007 11.54 38.71 -27.24
C LEU A 1007 11.62 39.77 -28.34
N TYR A 1008 11.04 40.93 -28.03
CA TYR A 1008 11.42 42.21 -28.63
C TYR A 1008 12.91 42.46 -28.32
N LEU A 1009 13.79 42.12 -29.26
CA LEU A 1009 15.12 42.70 -29.34
C LEU A 1009 15.15 43.60 -30.60
N PRO A 1010 15.34 44.92 -30.47
CA PRO A 1010 15.50 45.78 -31.64
C PRO A 1010 16.89 45.51 -32.23
N ILE A 1011 16.92 44.78 -33.34
CA ILE A 1011 18.13 44.64 -34.15
C ILE A 1011 18.31 45.95 -34.92
N HIS A 1012 18.97 46.91 -34.28
CA HIS A 1012 19.82 47.88 -34.95
C HIS A 1012 21.26 47.49 -34.60
N PHE A 1013 22.01 46.94 -35.55
CA PHE A 1013 23.35 47.41 -35.93
C PHE A 1013 23.96 46.56 -37.05
N CYS A 1014 24.41 47.28 -38.08
CA CYS A 1014 25.28 46.97 -39.24
C CYS A 1014 24.90 45.82 -40.18
#